data_AF-A0A428W4C6-F1
#
_entry.id   AF-A0A428W4C6-F1
#
_cell.length_a   1.000
_cell.length_b   1.000
_cell.length_c   1.000
_cell.angle_alpha   90.00
_cell.angle_beta   90.00
_cell.angle_gamma   90.00
#
_symmetry.space_group_name_H-M   'P 1'
#
loop_
_entity.id
_entity.type
_entity.pdbx_description
1 polymer ?
#
loop_
_entity_poly.entity_id
_entity_poly.type
_entity_poly.pdbx_seq_one_letter_code
_entity_poly.pdbx_strand_id
1 'polypeptide(L)'
;MAVDPVLRACRLCWRQADLLGTDDITTAVQNGHQLFFADLFRSRRGKATHPGPPGQRPGPTARFGTAGTRPPEARQWTIFDALRPNTTTTPRPCTRCGQRPVKHHQAEYCYPCQPATQVTPPPCSKCGSPTDYYTAGLCIRCYRFSPLTVDSCPDCHAWGTRRGNNWLCEGCRAWRRNHPHLGTCGMCRQSRHINDDGICRLCRKQPLWLPDTARAELAEHVRRWGHQLYFADMFSGLGVRVARAAAAQRRRLLITHPIPPRHPVRHQQLAGFNLPRDLRAGREHGFPPPADPELVTYLDTCVTEHAARHGWDGKVTTRTRMGLHILLGLQDTSGAAINATDVIALSCLRVPVRPILDVLTAVGYLHDDRVPTIERWFAHKTAELPETIVTDLQLWFDVMRHGHTSPPRSKPRAPRTVQSKLRWALPALHAWAEAGHEHLREITRDQVLAVLPASGTPRHTMLQGLRSLFRLLKVHKRVFVNPTARIPVGRLTGRIPLPAPVDRIREALADDDPTRAAIAALVAFHALASGQLRDLQVTDVYDGRLHLGDRSIPLAYPVRDRLRIYLDYRAARWPATGNPHLFIHYRSANHIGPVQIEWLAHRLGLPTQSLREDRILHEVHATGGDIRRLCDLFGLSVAGAERYVAVFEPSDPN
;
A
#
# COMPACT_ATOMS: atom_id res chain seq x y z
N MET A 1 32.38 21.41 -0.90
CA MET A 1 32.88 21.33 -2.30
C MET A 1 33.19 22.75 -2.80
N ALA A 2 34.22 22.86 -3.65
CA ALA A 2 34.99 24.06 -4.01
C ALA A 2 34.20 25.36 -4.24
N VAL A 3 34.69 26.43 -3.60
CA VAL A 3 34.29 27.84 -3.77
C VAL A 3 35.08 28.40 -4.95
N ASP A 4 34.40 29.08 -5.87
CA ASP A 4 35.07 29.86 -6.93
C ASP A 4 35.88 30.99 -6.27
N PRO A 5 37.21 31.10 -6.51
CA PRO A 5 38.06 32.02 -5.78
C PRO A 5 37.79 33.50 -6.07
N VAL A 6 37.05 33.84 -7.13
CA VAL A 6 36.91 35.24 -7.55
C VAL A 6 35.69 35.93 -6.94
N LEU A 7 34.60 35.22 -6.60
CA LEU A 7 33.31 35.86 -6.24
C LEU A 7 32.57 35.29 -4.99
N ARG A 8 33.17 34.40 -4.20
CA ARG A 8 32.65 33.95 -2.88
C ARG A 8 31.13 33.61 -2.81
N ALA A 9 30.56 32.93 -3.82
CA ALA A 9 29.17 32.44 -3.77
C ALA A 9 29.07 30.93 -3.98
N CYS A 10 28.08 30.26 -3.35
CA CYS A 10 27.86 28.82 -3.49
C CYS A 10 26.96 28.50 -4.70
N ARG A 11 27.00 27.26 -5.22
CA ARG A 11 26.22 26.79 -6.39
C ARG A 11 24.69 26.99 -6.26
N LEU A 12 24.17 27.15 -5.06
CA LEU A 12 22.75 27.42 -4.80
C LEU A 12 22.36 28.85 -5.20
N CYS A 13 23.25 29.84 -5.03
CA CYS A 13 22.99 31.21 -5.41
C CYS A 13 22.95 31.39 -6.94
N TRP A 14 23.82 30.67 -7.66
CA TRP A 14 23.85 30.68 -9.13
C TRP A 14 22.59 30.09 -9.77
N ARG A 15 22.08 28.96 -9.25
CA ARG A 15 20.79 28.40 -9.71
C ARG A 15 19.60 29.34 -9.49
N GLN A 16 19.70 30.22 -8.49
CA GLN A 16 18.65 31.19 -8.17
C GLN A 16 18.73 32.43 -9.07
N ALA A 17 19.93 32.83 -9.46
CA ALA A 17 20.18 33.87 -10.47
C ALA A 17 19.69 33.43 -11.87
N ASP A 18 19.96 32.18 -12.26
CA ASP A 18 19.47 31.58 -13.52
C ASP A 18 17.93 31.54 -13.60
N LEU A 19 17.26 31.24 -12.48
CA LEU A 19 15.79 31.21 -12.41
C LEU A 19 15.14 32.60 -12.49
N LEU A 20 15.90 33.66 -12.17
CA LEU A 20 15.45 35.05 -12.20
C LEU A 20 15.95 35.80 -13.45
N GLY A 21 16.83 35.19 -14.26
CA GLY A 21 17.41 35.78 -15.46
C GLY A 21 18.28 37.00 -15.19
N THR A 22 18.99 37.03 -14.05
CA THR A 22 19.80 38.20 -13.64
C THR A 22 21.25 37.81 -13.36
N ASP A 23 22.21 38.54 -13.91
CA ASP A 23 23.64 38.32 -13.63
C ASP A 23 24.11 39.00 -12.31
N ASP A 24 23.23 39.79 -11.66
CA ASP A 24 23.52 40.43 -10.38
C ASP A 24 23.04 39.57 -9.19
N ILE A 25 23.98 38.81 -8.64
CA ILE A 25 23.80 37.93 -7.47
C ILE A 25 23.30 38.71 -6.24
N THR A 26 23.67 39.98 -6.09
CA THR A 26 23.28 40.82 -4.93
C THR A 26 21.80 41.13 -4.98
N THR A 27 21.30 41.44 -6.17
CA THR A 27 19.89 41.72 -6.45
C THR A 27 19.04 40.43 -6.40
N ALA A 28 19.58 39.28 -6.85
CA ALA A 28 18.92 37.98 -6.72
C ALA A 28 18.73 37.53 -5.26
N VAL A 29 19.72 37.78 -4.39
CA VAL A 29 19.65 37.48 -2.95
C VAL A 29 18.63 38.37 -2.23
N GLN A 30 18.54 39.65 -2.59
CA GLN A 30 17.57 40.58 -2.01
C GLN A 30 16.13 40.30 -2.50
N ASN A 31 15.94 39.92 -3.76
CA ASN A 31 14.61 39.66 -4.34
C ASN A 31 14.09 38.23 -4.07
N GLY A 32 14.97 37.25 -3.84
CA GLY A 32 14.59 35.87 -3.53
C GLY A 32 13.75 35.71 -2.24
N HIS A 33 13.82 36.70 -1.34
CA HIS A 33 13.00 36.74 -0.11
C HIS A 33 11.56 37.23 -0.35
N GLN A 34 11.25 37.85 -1.50
CA GLN A 34 9.92 38.40 -1.78
C GLN A 34 9.01 37.43 -2.55
N LEU A 35 9.56 36.57 -3.40
CA LEU A 35 8.75 35.71 -4.29
C LEU A 35 8.02 34.56 -3.59
N PHE A 36 8.41 34.18 -2.36
CA PHE A 36 7.70 33.16 -1.59
C PHE A 36 6.35 33.62 -1.01
N PHE A 37 6.04 34.92 -1.03
CA PHE A 37 4.82 35.47 -0.41
C PHE A 37 3.62 35.61 -1.36
N ALA A 38 3.81 35.52 -2.68
CA ALA A 38 2.72 35.75 -3.65
C ALA A 38 1.85 34.50 -3.93
N ASP A 39 2.41 33.29 -3.89
CA ASP A 39 1.70 32.09 -4.34
C ASP A 39 0.89 31.37 -3.25
N LEU A 40 1.13 31.64 -1.97
CA LEU A 40 0.45 30.94 -0.87
C LEU A 40 -0.98 31.45 -0.58
N PHE A 41 -1.41 32.55 -1.21
CA PHE A 41 -2.75 33.14 -1.02
C PHE A 41 -3.70 33.00 -2.22
N ARG A 42 -3.34 32.29 -3.30
CA ARG A 42 -4.22 32.12 -4.47
C ARG A 42 -5.17 30.92 -4.44
N SER A 43 -5.13 30.05 -3.45
CA SER A 43 -5.96 28.82 -3.44
C SER A 43 -7.00 28.75 -2.33
N ARG A 44 -7.67 29.86 -1.98
CA ARG A 44 -8.93 29.84 -1.21
C ARG A 44 -9.83 31.02 -1.59
N ARG A 45 -10.52 30.92 -2.73
CA ARG A 45 -11.80 31.61 -2.94
C ARG A 45 -12.85 30.57 -3.31
N GLY A 46 -13.69 30.26 -2.32
CA GLY A 46 -14.97 29.61 -2.54
C GLY A 46 -15.93 30.55 -3.26
N LYS A 47 -16.80 29.94 -4.05
CA LYS A 47 -17.82 30.52 -4.94
C LYS A 47 -18.74 31.53 -4.22
N ALA A 48 -18.97 32.67 -4.87
CA ALA A 48 -20.21 33.45 -4.78
C ALA A 48 -20.47 34.10 -6.15
N THR A 49 -21.75 34.31 -6.43
CA THR A 49 -22.44 34.37 -7.73
C THR A 49 -22.49 35.76 -8.40
N HIS A 50 -22.48 35.74 -9.74
CA HIS A 50 -22.85 36.75 -10.76
C HIS A 50 -22.17 38.15 -10.87
N PRO A 51 -21.97 38.68 -12.10
CA PRO A 51 -21.19 39.88 -12.38
C PRO A 51 -22.04 41.14 -12.65
N GLY A 52 -21.61 42.30 -12.12
CA GLY A 52 -22.03 43.63 -12.57
C GLY A 52 -20.96 44.29 -13.47
N PRO A 53 -21.33 45.21 -14.38
CA PRO A 53 -20.50 45.65 -15.52
C PRO A 53 -19.48 46.76 -15.16
N PRO A 54 -18.56 47.14 -16.10
CA PRO A 54 -17.20 47.57 -15.81
C PRO A 54 -17.00 49.10 -15.80
N GLY A 55 -15.99 49.59 -15.08
CA GLY A 55 -15.65 51.02 -15.05
C GLY A 55 -14.21 51.30 -14.64
N GLN A 56 -13.32 51.26 -15.64
CA GLN A 56 -12.08 52.04 -15.86
C GLN A 56 -10.91 52.03 -14.85
N ARG A 57 -9.74 51.69 -15.43
CA ARG A 57 -8.37 51.84 -14.91
C ARG A 57 -7.93 53.33 -14.90
N PRO A 58 -6.88 53.66 -14.12
CA PRO A 58 -6.48 55.03 -13.80
C PRO A 58 -5.57 55.64 -14.87
N GLY A 59 -5.60 56.97 -14.97
CA GLY A 59 -4.66 57.81 -15.71
C GLY A 59 -4.05 58.90 -14.83
N PRO A 60 -2.92 59.51 -15.24
CA PRO A 60 -1.78 59.72 -14.35
C PRO A 60 -1.46 61.19 -14.04
N THR A 61 -0.62 61.37 -13.01
CA THR A 61 0.39 62.44 -12.83
C THR A 61 -0.03 63.92 -12.91
N ALA A 62 0.12 64.64 -11.79
CA ALA A 62 0.85 65.91 -11.69
C ALA A 62 0.84 66.36 -10.22
N ARG A 63 1.97 66.24 -9.52
CA ARG A 63 2.97 67.30 -9.26
C ARG A 63 2.55 68.28 -8.15
N PHE A 64 3.34 68.15 -7.08
CA PHE A 64 3.48 68.92 -5.85
C PHE A 64 3.31 70.44 -5.96
N GLY A 65 2.62 71.00 -4.95
CA GLY A 65 2.68 72.40 -4.54
C GLY A 65 2.71 72.46 -3.01
N THR A 66 3.76 73.07 -2.47
CA THR A 66 4.26 73.03 -1.10
C THR A 66 3.60 74.05 -0.16
N ALA A 67 3.27 73.66 1.07
CA ALA A 67 3.30 74.55 2.24
C ALA A 67 3.35 73.78 3.58
N GLY A 68 4.54 73.74 4.17
CA GLY A 68 4.80 73.86 5.61
C GLY A 68 4.06 72.96 6.61
N THR A 69 4.63 71.78 6.90
CA THR A 69 4.80 71.29 8.28
C THR A 69 5.82 70.16 8.27
N ARG A 70 6.87 70.29 9.09
CA ARG A 70 7.93 69.28 9.29
C ARG A 70 7.26 67.93 9.62
N PRO A 71 7.60 66.81 8.94
CA PRO A 71 7.18 65.51 9.44
C PRO A 71 7.81 65.29 10.83
N PRO A 72 7.09 64.74 11.81
CA PRO A 72 7.70 64.38 13.07
C PRO A 72 8.79 63.35 12.79
N GLU A 73 9.98 63.58 13.33
CA GLU A 73 11.11 62.65 13.26
C GLU A 73 10.63 61.22 13.55
N ALA A 74 10.84 60.32 12.59
CA ALA A 74 10.55 58.92 12.77
C ALA A 74 11.47 58.37 13.86
N ARG A 75 10.97 58.29 15.09
CA ARG A 75 11.63 57.55 16.17
C ARG A 75 11.77 56.10 15.72
N GLN A 76 12.98 55.69 15.37
CA GLN A 76 13.34 54.29 15.21
C GLN A 76 13.16 53.60 16.56
N TRP A 77 12.17 52.72 16.65
CA TRP A 77 11.99 51.84 17.79
C TRP A 77 13.12 50.80 17.80
N THR A 78 13.91 50.78 18.86
CA THR A 78 14.97 49.77 19.02
C THR A 78 14.42 48.56 19.79
N ILE A 79 15.03 47.39 19.59
CA ILE A 79 14.68 46.13 20.29
C ILE A 79 14.71 46.28 21.83
N PHE A 80 15.38 47.30 22.36
CA PHE A 80 15.47 47.57 23.80
C PHE A 80 14.28 48.31 24.41
N ASP A 81 13.34 48.84 23.61
CA ASP A 81 12.08 49.41 24.13
C ASP A 81 11.13 48.36 24.74
N ALA A 82 11.47 47.07 24.62
CA ALA A 82 10.72 45.95 25.18
C ALA A 82 10.85 45.79 26.71
N LEU A 83 11.72 46.56 27.39
CA LEU A 83 12.04 46.41 28.81
C LEU A 83 11.46 47.50 29.74
N ARG A 84 10.44 48.26 29.33
CA ARG A 84 9.79 49.20 30.27
C ARG A 84 9.04 48.45 31.37
N PRO A 85 9.24 48.82 32.66
CA PRO A 85 8.51 48.22 33.77
C PRO A 85 7.01 48.59 33.71
N ASN A 86 6.21 47.60 34.13
CA ASN A 86 4.75 47.57 34.18
C ASN A 86 4.13 48.82 34.81
N THR A 87 3.15 49.38 34.10
CA THR A 87 1.87 49.76 34.73
C THR A 87 0.75 49.10 33.93
N THR A 88 -0.21 48.55 34.67
CA THR A 88 -1.41 47.79 34.29
C THR A 88 -2.21 48.44 33.13
N THR A 89 -3.07 47.77 32.35
CA THR A 89 -4.07 46.75 32.68
C THR A 89 -4.66 46.22 31.37
N THR A 90 -5.21 44.99 31.36
CA THR A 90 -6.31 44.68 30.44
C THR A 90 -7.33 45.82 30.45
N PRO A 91 -7.73 46.36 29.30
CA PRO A 91 -8.56 47.54 29.27
C PRO A 91 -9.88 47.26 29.99
N ARG A 92 -10.33 48.23 30.81
CA ARG A 92 -11.57 48.11 31.57
C ARG A 92 -12.73 47.84 30.60
N PRO A 93 -13.65 46.93 30.92
CA PRO A 93 -14.85 46.74 30.11
C PRO A 93 -15.72 48.00 30.18
N CYS A 94 -16.42 48.29 29.10
CA CYS A 94 -17.39 49.37 29.03
C CYS A 94 -18.48 49.15 30.08
N THR A 95 -18.77 50.17 30.89
CA THR A 95 -19.79 50.12 31.95
C THR A 95 -21.20 49.87 31.43
N ARG A 96 -21.48 50.16 30.15
CA ARG A 96 -22.80 49.97 29.53
C ARG A 96 -23.01 48.57 28.94
N CYS A 97 -22.09 48.08 28.10
CA CYS A 97 -22.28 46.79 27.43
C CYS A 97 -21.52 45.63 28.07
N GLY A 98 -20.52 45.89 28.92
CA GLY A 98 -19.66 44.87 29.54
C GLY A 98 -18.77 44.06 28.58
N GLN A 99 -19.06 44.10 27.27
CA GLN A 99 -18.44 43.21 26.27
C GLN A 99 -17.22 43.82 25.57
N ARG A 100 -17.19 45.14 25.38
CA ARG A 100 -16.11 45.85 24.67
C ARG A 100 -15.29 46.70 25.63
N PRO A 101 -13.98 46.86 25.41
CA PRO A 101 -13.18 47.76 26.25
C PRO A 101 -13.60 49.23 26.07
N VAL A 102 -13.32 50.04 27.08
CA VAL A 102 -13.46 51.50 27.03
C VAL A 102 -12.58 52.09 25.92
N LYS A 103 -12.98 53.22 25.33
CA LYS A 103 -12.26 53.82 24.17
C LYS A 103 -10.81 54.18 24.49
N HIS A 104 -10.58 54.75 25.65
CA HIS A 104 -9.26 55.03 26.21
C HIS A 104 -9.36 54.88 27.72
N HIS A 105 -8.22 54.83 28.41
CA HIS A 105 -8.15 54.52 29.84
C HIS A 105 -9.03 55.43 30.74
N GLN A 106 -9.24 56.69 30.34
CA GLN A 106 -10.10 57.67 31.03
C GLN A 106 -11.60 57.59 30.63
N ALA A 107 -11.98 56.87 29.57
CA ALA A 107 -13.37 56.78 29.15
C ALA A 107 -14.15 55.73 29.98
N GLU A 108 -15.46 55.94 30.15
CA GLU A 108 -16.37 54.96 30.78
C GLU A 108 -17.03 54.03 29.76
N TYR A 109 -17.24 54.51 28.52
CA TYR A 109 -17.96 53.80 27.47
C TYR A 109 -17.05 53.40 26.31
N CYS A 110 -17.41 52.35 25.56
CA CYS A 110 -16.84 52.07 24.23
C CYS A 110 -17.48 52.98 23.15
N TYR A 111 -16.89 53.09 21.95
CA TYR A 111 -17.41 53.96 20.87
C TYR A 111 -18.91 53.74 20.57
N PRO A 112 -19.40 52.49 20.39
CA PRO A 112 -20.83 52.22 20.17
C PRO A 112 -21.76 52.59 21.32
N CYS A 113 -21.24 52.62 22.56
CA CYS A 113 -22.06 52.82 23.76
C CYS A 113 -22.10 54.28 24.22
N GLN A 114 -21.45 55.20 23.48
CA GLN A 114 -21.40 56.60 23.84
C GLN A 114 -22.81 57.23 23.85
N PRO A 115 -23.13 58.09 24.84
CA PRO A 115 -24.43 58.77 24.91
C PRO A 115 -24.67 59.79 23.78
N ALA A 116 -23.61 60.35 23.21
CA ALA A 116 -23.67 61.30 22.09
C ALA A 116 -23.69 60.58 20.74
N THR A 117 -24.50 61.07 19.80
CA THR A 117 -24.72 60.53 18.45
C THR A 117 -23.41 60.23 17.70
N GLN A 118 -23.27 58.96 17.30
CA GLN A 118 -22.30 58.38 16.35
C GLN A 118 -20.94 59.08 16.22
N VAL A 119 -20.08 58.92 17.23
CA VAL A 119 -18.63 59.12 17.02
C VAL A 119 -18.08 57.84 16.37
N THR A 120 -17.74 57.91 15.09
CA THR A 120 -16.98 56.84 14.43
C THR A 120 -15.62 56.70 15.10
N PRO A 121 -15.19 55.47 15.45
CA PRO A 121 -13.87 55.30 16.02
C PRO A 121 -12.79 55.77 15.03
N PRO A 122 -11.72 56.43 15.49
CA PRO A 122 -10.64 56.83 14.61
C PRO A 122 -9.93 55.57 14.05
N PRO A 123 -9.32 55.68 12.85
CA PRO A 123 -8.51 54.59 12.33
C PRO A 123 -7.36 54.26 13.28
N CYS A 124 -6.92 53.00 13.26
CA CYS A 124 -5.84 52.52 14.11
C CYS A 124 -4.56 53.34 13.89
N SER A 125 -4.01 53.95 14.95
CA SER A 125 -2.80 54.76 14.86
C SER A 125 -1.55 53.96 14.46
N LYS A 126 -1.57 52.63 14.58
CA LYS A 126 -0.45 51.75 14.20
C LYS A 126 -0.54 51.20 12.78
N CYS A 127 -1.73 50.84 12.30
CA CYS A 127 -1.90 50.17 11.00
C CYS A 127 -2.87 50.87 10.04
N GLY A 128 -3.47 51.99 10.44
CA GLY A 128 -4.43 52.74 9.64
C GLY A 128 -5.80 52.07 9.46
N SER A 129 -6.04 50.89 10.05
CA SER A 129 -7.31 50.15 9.90
C SER A 129 -8.51 51.00 10.33
N PRO A 130 -9.51 51.23 9.45
CA PRO A 130 -10.75 51.93 9.81
C PRO A 130 -11.75 51.02 10.54
N THR A 131 -11.51 49.70 10.55
CA THR A 131 -12.36 48.70 11.20
C THR A 131 -11.70 48.13 12.46
N ASP A 132 -12.52 47.50 13.30
CA ASP A 132 -12.11 46.72 14.47
C ASP A 132 -11.34 47.51 15.54
N TYR A 133 -11.74 48.77 15.77
CA TYR A 133 -11.23 49.57 16.88
C TYR A 133 -11.39 48.83 18.22
N TYR A 134 -10.32 48.81 19.00
CA TYR A 134 -10.30 48.17 20.32
C TYR A 134 -10.23 49.22 21.42
N THR A 135 -9.07 49.83 21.66
CA THR A 135 -8.90 50.89 22.67
C THR A 135 -7.61 51.67 22.44
N ALA A 136 -7.46 52.83 23.07
CA ALA A 136 -6.27 53.67 23.07
C ALA A 136 -5.74 54.03 21.67
N GLY A 137 -6.66 54.21 20.71
CA GLY A 137 -6.31 54.54 19.33
C GLY A 137 -5.90 53.34 18.47
N LEU A 138 -6.00 52.12 18.98
CA LEU A 138 -5.51 50.90 18.31
C LEU A 138 -6.64 49.92 18.01
N CYS A 139 -6.55 49.23 16.88
CA CYS A 139 -7.44 48.12 16.54
C CYS A 139 -7.11 46.87 17.37
N ILE A 140 -8.03 45.91 17.35
CA ILE A 140 -7.93 44.65 18.10
C ILE A 140 -6.71 43.81 17.66
N ARG A 141 -6.14 44.04 16.49
CA ARG A 141 -4.91 43.33 16.06
C ARG A 141 -3.64 44.01 16.56
N CYS A 142 -3.65 45.34 16.68
CA CYS A 142 -2.48 46.15 16.98
C CYS A 142 -2.29 46.43 18.47
N TYR A 143 -3.37 46.40 19.26
CA TYR A 143 -3.30 46.62 20.69
C TYR A 143 -2.61 45.46 21.40
N ARG A 144 -1.45 45.67 22.03
CA ARG A 144 -0.55 44.63 22.56
C ARG A 144 -1.22 43.58 23.44
N PHE A 145 -2.23 43.96 24.23
CA PHE A 145 -2.91 43.05 25.17
C PHE A 145 -4.25 42.54 24.66
N SER A 146 -4.52 42.66 23.36
CA SER A 146 -5.73 42.14 22.74
C SER A 146 -5.63 40.61 22.56
N PRO A 147 -6.77 39.89 22.65
CA PRO A 147 -6.82 38.45 22.36
C PRO A 147 -6.42 38.09 20.91
N LEU A 148 -6.53 39.03 19.96
CA LEU A 148 -6.20 38.79 18.53
C LEU A 148 -4.81 39.25 18.13
N THR A 149 -4.00 39.76 19.06
CA THR A 149 -2.61 40.11 18.77
C THR A 149 -1.81 38.85 18.50
N VAL A 150 -1.22 38.81 17.30
CA VAL A 150 -0.30 37.77 16.87
C VAL A 150 1.11 38.34 16.93
N ASP A 151 2.02 37.62 17.57
CA ASP A 151 3.43 38.01 17.67
C ASP A 151 4.36 36.80 17.49
N SER A 152 5.66 37.07 17.48
CA SER A 152 6.72 36.08 17.46
C SER A 152 6.97 35.48 18.84
N CYS A 153 7.19 34.16 18.88
CA CYS A 153 7.57 33.46 20.10
C CYS A 153 8.90 34.03 20.64
N PRO A 154 8.99 34.44 21.92
CA PRO A 154 10.20 35.06 22.46
C PRO A 154 11.37 34.08 22.50
N ASP A 155 11.13 32.77 22.56
CA ASP A 155 12.19 31.75 22.67
C ASP A 155 12.75 31.28 21.35
N CYS A 156 11.89 31.21 20.33
CA CYS A 156 12.21 30.54 19.09
C CYS A 156 11.87 31.36 17.85
N HIS A 157 11.44 32.60 18.05
CA HIS A 157 11.08 33.59 17.03
C HIS A 157 10.04 33.13 16.01
N ALA A 158 9.28 32.08 16.35
CA ALA A 158 8.22 31.56 15.49
C ALA A 158 7.06 32.55 15.44
N TRP A 159 6.66 32.97 14.25
CA TRP A 159 5.54 33.89 14.10
C TRP A 159 4.20 33.17 14.20
N GLY A 160 3.22 33.73 14.90
CA GLY A 160 1.88 33.12 15.03
C GLY A 160 1.41 32.87 16.48
N THR A 161 2.18 33.30 17.48
CA THR A 161 1.81 33.12 18.89
C THR A 161 0.79 34.15 19.34
N ARG A 162 -0.02 33.79 20.34
CA ARG A 162 -1.08 34.65 20.89
C ARG A 162 -0.91 34.82 22.40
N ARG A 163 -1.55 35.86 22.95
CA ARG A 163 -1.55 36.18 24.39
C ARG A 163 -1.94 35.00 25.29
N GLY A 164 -2.92 34.19 24.88
CA GLY A 164 -3.40 33.05 25.69
C GLY A 164 -2.29 32.09 26.12
N ASN A 165 -1.16 32.10 25.40
CA ASN A 165 0.00 31.29 25.72
C ASN A 165 1.23 32.06 26.23
N ASN A 166 1.06 33.25 26.81
CA ASN A 166 2.17 34.15 27.16
C ASN A 166 3.11 34.38 25.96
N TRP A 167 2.53 34.45 24.75
CA TRP A 167 3.26 34.60 23.50
C TRP A 167 4.27 33.47 23.23
N LEU A 168 4.19 32.33 23.92
CA LEU A 168 4.98 31.13 23.62
C LEU A 168 4.22 30.21 22.66
N CYS A 169 4.95 29.59 21.72
CA CYS A 169 4.39 28.46 20.96
C CYS A 169 4.28 27.22 21.87
N GLU A 170 3.39 26.29 21.55
CA GLU A 170 3.18 25.08 22.38
C GLU A 170 4.47 24.27 22.51
N GLY A 171 5.26 24.24 21.43
CA GLY A 171 6.55 23.60 21.43
C GLY A 171 7.55 24.18 22.45
N CYS A 172 7.65 25.51 22.56
CA CYS A 172 8.53 26.15 23.53
C CYS A 172 7.98 26.06 24.95
N ARG A 173 6.66 26.17 25.11
CA ARG A 173 6.00 25.94 26.41
C ARG A 173 6.30 24.55 26.97
N ALA A 174 6.16 23.50 26.16
CA ALA A 174 6.49 22.13 26.57
C ALA A 174 7.99 21.98 26.85
N TRP A 175 8.84 22.61 26.03
CA TRP A 175 10.29 22.58 26.23
C TRP A 175 10.73 23.22 27.54
N ARG A 176 10.18 24.37 27.91
CA ARG A 176 10.45 25.02 29.20
C ARG A 176 10.08 24.15 30.39
N ARG A 177 8.96 23.43 30.30
CA ARG A 177 8.53 22.49 31.35
C ARG A 177 9.53 21.35 31.55
N ASN A 178 10.08 20.83 30.45
CA ASN A 178 11.00 19.69 30.51
C ASN A 178 12.46 20.13 30.72
N HIS A 179 12.81 21.36 30.39
CA HIS A 179 14.15 21.92 30.49
C HIS A 179 14.07 23.34 31.09
N PRO A 180 13.85 23.46 32.41
CA PRO A 180 13.63 24.75 33.06
C PRO A 180 14.91 25.59 33.16
N HIS A 181 16.08 24.98 32.99
CA HIS A 181 17.37 25.66 33.07
C HIS A 181 17.58 26.67 31.93
N LEU A 182 17.83 27.93 32.29
CA LEU A 182 18.27 28.98 31.38
C LEU A 182 19.79 28.96 31.27
N GLY A 183 20.31 28.90 30.05
CA GLY A 183 21.73 28.99 29.79
C GLY A 183 22.05 29.43 28.37
N THR A 184 23.34 29.60 28.09
CA THR A 184 23.82 30.03 26.78
C THR A 184 23.83 28.84 25.82
N CYS A 185 23.04 28.90 24.75
CA CYS A 185 22.99 27.83 23.76
C CYS A 185 24.32 27.67 23.02
N GLY A 186 24.89 26.46 22.99
CA GLY A 186 26.15 26.17 22.31
C GLY A 186 26.16 26.43 20.79
N MET A 187 24.98 26.51 20.17
CA MET A 187 24.82 26.79 18.74
C MET A 187 24.58 28.28 18.43
N CYS A 188 23.50 28.86 18.97
CA CYS A 188 23.11 30.24 18.64
C CYS A 188 23.64 31.29 19.63
N ARG A 189 24.30 30.87 20.72
CA ARG A 189 24.85 31.72 21.80
C ARG A 189 23.84 32.65 22.49
N GLN A 190 22.53 32.45 22.25
CA GLN A 190 21.48 33.19 22.94
C GLN A 190 21.18 32.55 24.30
N SER A 191 20.87 33.38 25.29
CA SER A 191 20.37 32.93 26.59
C SER A 191 18.94 32.38 26.44
N ARG A 192 18.79 31.06 26.58
CA ARG A 192 17.55 30.31 26.30
C ARG A 192 17.43 29.12 27.24
N HIS A 193 16.24 28.50 27.26
CA HIS A 193 16.07 27.19 27.88
C HIS A 193 16.78 26.11 27.06
N ILE A 194 17.79 25.49 27.65
CA ILE A 194 18.69 24.50 27.02
C ILE A 194 18.46 23.10 27.58
N ASN A 195 18.67 22.08 26.76
CA ASN A 195 18.70 20.70 27.25
C ASN A 195 20.05 20.34 27.88
N ASP A 196 20.19 19.09 28.33
CA ASP A 196 21.41 18.56 28.94
C ASP A 196 22.65 18.67 28.02
N ASP A 197 22.44 18.66 26.69
CA ASP A 197 23.50 18.86 25.69
C ASP A 197 23.89 20.34 25.49
N GLY A 198 23.29 21.27 26.24
CA GLY A 198 23.56 22.71 26.13
C GLY A 198 22.95 23.40 24.90
N ILE A 199 21.94 22.80 24.25
CA ILE A 199 21.35 23.28 23.01
C ILE A 199 19.90 23.73 23.22
N CYS A 200 19.53 24.89 22.69
CA CYS A 200 18.14 25.36 22.74
C CYS A 200 17.23 24.58 21.78
N ARG A 201 15.94 24.57 22.07
CA ARG A 201 14.92 23.89 21.25
C ARG A 201 15.02 24.19 19.76
N LEU A 202 15.21 25.45 19.40
CA LEU A 202 15.25 25.90 18.00
C LEU A 202 16.43 25.25 17.26
N CYS A 203 17.63 25.36 17.83
CA CYS A 203 18.85 24.75 17.32
C CYS A 203 18.76 23.23 17.24
N ARG A 204 18.05 22.58 18.19
CA ARG A 204 17.84 21.13 18.16
C ARG A 204 16.87 20.66 17.06
N LYS A 205 15.84 21.46 16.74
CA LYS A 205 14.75 21.03 15.85
C LYS A 205 14.94 21.40 14.38
N GLN A 206 15.68 22.46 14.07
CA GLN A 206 15.95 22.85 12.70
C GLN A 206 16.74 21.82 11.86
N PRO A 207 17.75 21.08 12.39
CA PRO A 207 18.45 20.07 11.60
C PRO A 207 17.56 18.93 11.09
N LEU A 208 16.37 18.73 11.68
CA LEU A 208 15.39 17.73 11.21
C LEU A 208 14.75 18.06 9.85
N TRP A 209 14.89 19.29 9.37
CA TRP A 209 14.31 19.78 8.11
C TRP A 209 15.38 19.97 7.01
N LEU A 210 16.64 19.79 7.37
CA LEU A 210 17.76 19.91 6.45
C LEU A 210 18.18 18.52 5.94
N PRO A 211 18.62 18.41 4.68
CA PRO A 211 19.26 17.21 4.16
C PRO A 211 20.46 16.81 5.02
N ASP A 212 20.78 15.50 5.09
CA ASP A 212 21.93 14.99 5.88
C ASP A 212 23.23 15.73 5.56
N THR A 213 23.44 16.11 4.29
CA THR A 213 24.61 16.86 3.80
C THR A 213 24.75 18.27 4.38
N ALA A 214 23.67 18.88 4.86
CA ALA A 214 23.66 20.24 5.38
C ALA A 214 23.70 20.31 6.92
N ARG A 215 23.63 19.16 7.62
CA ARG A 215 23.66 19.15 9.10
C ARG A 215 25.02 19.50 9.68
N ALA A 216 26.10 19.12 9.00
CA ALA A 216 27.47 19.36 9.47
C ALA A 216 27.84 20.85 9.50
N GLU A 217 27.25 21.66 8.63
CA GLU A 217 27.54 23.10 8.50
C GLU A 217 26.53 24.00 9.26
N LEU A 218 25.49 23.40 9.87
CA LEU A 218 24.37 24.14 10.44
C LEU A 218 24.79 25.07 11.59
N ALA A 219 25.74 24.63 12.42
CA ALA A 219 26.21 25.43 13.54
C ALA A 219 26.86 26.73 13.06
N GLU A 220 27.66 26.67 11.98
CA GLU A 220 28.29 27.86 11.39
C GLU A 220 27.29 28.73 10.65
N HIS A 221 26.36 28.12 9.93
CA HIS A 221 25.30 28.84 9.24
C HIS A 221 24.41 29.63 10.22
N VAL A 222 23.96 29.00 11.31
CA VAL A 222 23.16 29.65 12.35
C VAL A 222 23.92 30.79 13.02
N ARG A 223 25.22 30.63 13.25
CA ARG A 223 26.06 31.69 13.82
C ARG A 223 26.20 32.89 12.88
N ARG A 224 26.32 32.65 11.58
CA ARG A 224 26.61 33.70 10.59
C ARG A 224 25.35 34.42 10.07
N TRP A 225 24.27 33.68 9.85
CA TRP A 225 23.08 34.18 9.15
C TRP A 225 21.79 34.05 9.97
N GLY A 226 21.86 33.48 11.17
CA GLY A 226 20.70 33.25 12.03
C GLY A 226 19.83 32.09 11.59
N HIS A 227 18.66 31.97 12.23
CA HIS A 227 17.67 30.94 11.91
C HIS A 227 16.66 31.46 10.87
N GLN A 228 16.22 30.60 9.94
CA GLN A 228 15.14 30.92 9.02
C GLN A 228 13.82 31.13 9.80
N LEU A 229 13.04 32.14 9.42
CA LEU A 229 11.71 32.40 9.97
C LEU A 229 10.75 31.24 9.67
N TYR A 230 9.91 30.91 10.65
CA TYR A 230 8.91 29.85 10.53
C TYR A 230 7.68 30.12 11.40
N PHE A 231 6.57 29.44 11.10
CA PHE A 231 5.31 29.61 11.83
C PHE A 231 5.26 28.79 13.12
N ALA A 232 4.63 29.35 14.15
CA ALA A 232 4.39 28.67 15.42
C ALA A 232 3.68 27.33 15.21
N ASP A 233 4.06 26.33 16.01
CA ASP A 233 3.44 24.99 16.06
C ASP A 233 3.49 24.14 14.77
N MET A 234 4.25 24.57 13.77
CA MET A 234 4.69 23.73 12.63
C MET A 234 5.46 22.47 13.07
N PHE A 235 6.05 22.48 14.26
CA PHE A 235 6.76 21.34 14.85
C PHE A 235 5.83 20.30 15.50
N SER A 236 4.51 20.53 15.50
CA SER A 236 3.54 19.51 15.87
C SER A 236 3.56 18.38 14.84
N GLY A 237 3.26 17.15 15.28
CA GLY A 237 3.50 15.93 14.48
C GLY A 237 2.84 15.88 13.11
N LEU A 238 1.90 16.77 12.78
CA LEU A 238 1.30 16.88 11.45
C LEU A 238 2.25 17.56 10.44
N GLY A 239 2.90 18.68 10.82
CA GLY A 239 3.79 19.44 9.93
C GLY A 239 5.04 18.64 9.54
N VAL A 240 5.62 17.90 10.49
CA VAL A 240 6.76 17.01 10.23
C VAL A 240 6.38 15.84 9.31
N ARG A 241 5.16 15.31 9.43
CA ARG A 241 4.66 14.23 8.57
C ARG A 241 4.44 14.71 7.13
N VAL A 242 3.80 15.87 6.96
CA VAL A 242 3.56 16.47 5.63
C VAL A 242 4.88 16.84 4.96
N ALA A 243 5.83 17.43 5.68
CA ALA A 243 7.14 17.78 5.13
C ALA A 243 7.98 16.56 4.76
N ARG A 244 7.97 15.50 5.58
CA ARG A 244 8.61 14.22 5.24
C ARG A 244 7.96 13.56 4.02
N ALA A 245 6.63 13.60 3.92
CA ALA A 245 5.91 13.08 2.77
C ALA A 245 6.27 13.87 1.48
N ALA A 246 6.29 15.21 1.55
CA ALA A 246 6.66 16.07 0.43
C ALA A 246 8.13 15.89 0.02
N ALA A 247 9.05 15.75 0.97
CA ALA A 247 10.46 15.47 0.71
C ALA A 247 10.66 14.06 0.10
N ALA A 248 9.93 13.05 0.58
CA ALA A 248 9.94 11.71 -0.01
C ALA A 248 9.36 11.70 -1.43
N GLN A 249 8.29 12.45 -1.68
CA GLN A 249 7.70 12.61 -3.01
C GLN A 249 8.65 13.35 -3.96
N ARG A 250 9.33 14.41 -3.51
CA ARG A 250 10.38 15.08 -4.30
C ARG A 250 11.55 14.15 -4.62
N ARG A 251 12.00 13.30 -3.67
CA ARG A 251 13.02 12.28 -3.96
C ARG A 251 12.54 11.28 -5.02
N ARG A 252 11.29 10.83 -4.95
CA ARG A 252 10.69 9.95 -5.98
C ARG A 252 10.69 10.60 -7.36
N LEU A 253 10.39 11.91 -7.43
CA LEU A 253 10.39 12.66 -8.70
C LEU A 253 11.81 12.98 -9.23
N LEU A 254 12.83 12.92 -8.37
CA LEU A 254 14.24 13.16 -8.73
C LEU A 254 14.99 11.86 -9.12
N ILE A 255 14.45 10.68 -8.81
CA ILE A 255 14.97 9.40 -9.32
C ILE A 255 14.37 9.20 -10.72
N THR A 256 14.92 9.88 -11.71
CA THR A 256 14.56 9.73 -13.14
C THR A 256 15.52 8.79 -13.88
N HIS A 257 16.58 8.33 -13.24
CA HIS A 257 17.49 7.34 -13.82
C HIS A 257 17.22 5.97 -13.18
N PRO A 258 16.83 4.94 -13.94
CA PRO A 258 16.76 3.59 -13.41
C PRO A 258 18.16 3.22 -12.90
N ILE A 259 18.25 2.75 -11.66
CA ILE A 259 19.50 2.20 -11.13
C ILE A 259 19.88 1.04 -12.06
N PRO A 260 21.12 0.99 -12.58
CA PRO A 260 21.52 -0.10 -13.47
C PRO A 260 21.24 -1.45 -12.79
N PRO A 261 20.65 -2.41 -13.52
CA PRO A 261 20.30 -3.70 -12.95
C PRO A 261 21.56 -4.39 -12.43
N ARG A 262 21.52 -4.82 -11.17
CA ARG A 262 22.55 -5.68 -10.59
C ARG A 262 22.13 -7.13 -10.75
N HIS A 263 23.12 -7.99 -10.97
CA HIS A 263 22.94 -9.43 -11.05
C HIS A 263 23.69 -10.11 -9.91
N PRO A 264 23.17 -11.23 -9.38
CA PRO A 264 23.89 -11.99 -8.38
C PRO A 264 25.23 -12.45 -8.93
N VAL A 265 26.24 -12.51 -8.07
CA VAL A 265 27.52 -13.10 -8.45
C VAL A 265 27.32 -14.58 -8.80
N ARG A 266 28.06 -15.07 -9.80
CA ARG A 266 27.93 -16.45 -10.29
C ARG A 266 28.71 -17.48 -9.47
N HIS A 267 29.52 -17.03 -8.52
CA HIS A 267 30.26 -17.90 -7.62
C HIS A 267 29.60 -17.91 -6.25
N GLN A 268 29.77 -19.01 -5.53
CA GLN A 268 29.33 -19.16 -4.15
C GLN A 268 30.46 -19.81 -3.37
N GLN A 269 30.80 -19.25 -2.23
CA GLN A 269 31.76 -19.84 -1.31
C GLN A 269 31.16 -21.12 -0.73
N LEU A 270 31.84 -22.24 -0.94
CA LEU A 270 31.45 -23.51 -0.34
C LEU A 270 31.74 -23.45 1.15
N ALA A 271 30.70 -23.62 1.97
CA ALA A 271 30.87 -23.80 3.41
C ALA A 271 31.47 -25.18 3.67
N GLY A 272 32.56 -25.25 4.44
CA GLY A 272 33.17 -26.53 4.84
C GLY A 272 32.24 -27.41 5.69
N PHE A 273 31.32 -26.78 6.43
CA PHE A 273 30.19 -27.42 7.09
C PHE A 273 29.06 -26.40 7.28
N ASN A 274 27.81 -26.83 7.14
CA ASN A 274 26.65 -25.97 7.34
C ASN A 274 26.27 -25.93 8.82
N LEU A 275 26.52 -24.80 9.48
CA LEU A 275 26.04 -24.54 10.83
C LEU A 275 24.75 -23.72 10.76
N PRO A 276 23.59 -24.24 11.26
CA PRO A 276 22.35 -23.47 11.28
C PRO A 276 22.54 -22.13 12.01
N ARG A 277 22.17 -21.02 11.36
CA ARG A 277 22.25 -19.69 11.97
C ARG A 277 21.21 -19.56 13.09
N ASP A 278 21.64 -19.19 14.29
CA ASP A 278 20.71 -18.88 15.37
C ASP A 278 20.13 -17.47 15.21
N LEU A 279 19.00 -17.41 14.51
CA LEU A 279 18.27 -16.17 14.28
C LEU A 279 17.70 -15.57 15.57
N ARG A 280 17.45 -16.38 16.62
CA ARG A 280 16.94 -15.86 17.91
C ARG A 280 18.05 -15.13 18.64
N ALA A 281 19.25 -15.71 18.72
CA ALA A 281 20.42 -15.05 19.27
C ALA A 281 20.71 -13.72 18.55
N GLY A 282 20.63 -13.70 17.21
CA GLY A 282 20.79 -12.47 16.43
C GLY A 282 19.72 -11.40 16.70
N ARG A 283 18.50 -11.79 17.09
CA ARG A 283 17.47 -10.83 17.51
C ARG A 283 17.81 -10.14 18.82
N GLU A 284 18.46 -10.85 19.74
CA GLU A 284 18.84 -10.33 21.06
C GLU A 284 20.13 -9.52 21.01
N HIS A 285 21.11 -9.98 20.22
CA HIS A 285 22.47 -9.40 20.18
C HIS A 285 22.74 -8.51 18.96
N GLY A 286 21.80 -8.48 18.01
CA GLY A 286 21.97 -7.78 16.73
C GLY A 286 22.48 -8.69 15.62
N PHE A 287 22.27 -8.24 14.38
CA PHE A 287 22.76 -8.90 13.18
C PHE A 287 23.96 -8.13 12.62
N PRO A 288 24.92 -8.81 11.97
CA PRO A 288 26.02 -8.14 11.28
C PRO A 288 25.49 -7.19 10.19
N PRO A 289 26.19 -6.06 9.95
CA PRO A 289 25.82 -5.16 8.86
C PRO A 289 26.09 -5.83 7.50
N PRO A 290 25.27 -5.55 6.47
CA PRO A 290 25.54 -6.00 5.10
C PRO A 290 26.92 -5.52 4.60
N ALA A 291 27.66 -6.40 3.93
CA ALA A 291 29.01 -6.11 3.44
C ALA A 291 29.04 -5.16 2.22
N ASP A 292 27.98 -5.14 1.40
CA ASP A 292 27.86 -4.28 0.20
C ASP A 292 26.75 -3.22 0.38
N PRO A 293 27.10 -1.98 0.75
CA PRO A 293 26.13 -0.88 0.92
C PRO A 293 25.40 -0.48 -0.37
N GLU A 294 26.02 -0.70 -1.54
CA GLU A 294 25.43 -0.36 -2.83
C GLU A 294 24.35 -1.38 -3.21
N LEU A 295 24.57 -2.67 -2.94
CA LEU A 295 23.56 -3.72 -3.11
C LEU A 295 22.37 -3.50 -2.17
N VAL A 296 22.61 -3.08 -0.92
CA VAL A 296 21.54 -2.70 0.00
C VAL A 296 20.69 -1.58 -0.59
N THR A 297 21.33 -0.53 -1.10
CA THR A 297 20.65 0.63 -1.70
C THR A 297 19.83 0.23 -2.94
N TYR A 298 20.38 -0.65 -3.78
CA TYR A 298 19.69 -1.21 -4.93
C TYR A 298 18.43 -1.98 -4.50
N LEU A 299 18.57 -2.95 -3.59
CA LEU A 299 17.45 -3.78 -3.13
C LEU A 299 16.40 -2.96 -2.37
N ASP A 300 16.80 -1.96 -1.58
CA ASP A 300 15.87 -1.06 -0.91
C ASP A 300 15.04 -0.23 -1.91
N THR A 301 15.65 0.17 -3.03
CA THR A 301 14.95 0.83 -4.13
C THR A 301 13.97 -0.12 -4.79
N CYS A 302 14.39 -1.35 -5.13
CA CYS A 302 13.51 -2.37 -5.68
C CYS A 302 12.33 -2.70 -4.75
N VAL A 303 12.55 -2.79 -3.44
CA VAL A 303 11.46 -2.97 -2.45
C VAL A 303 10.49 -1.78 -2.50
N THR A 304 11.00 -0.55 -2.65
CA THR A 304 10.15 0.64 -2.73
C THR A 304 9.25 0.61 -3.97
N GLU A 305 9.82 0.28 -5.12
CA GLU A 305 9.10 0.16 -6.38
C GLU A 305 8.11 -0.99 -6.36
N HIS A 306 8.52 -2.14 -5.83
CA HIS A 306 7.65 -3.31 -5.67
C HIS A 306 6.50 -3.00 -4.71
N ALA A 307 6.78 -2.39 -3.56
CA ALA A 307 5.76 -1.97 -2.60
C ALA A 307 4.74 -1.00 -3.23
N ALA A 308 5.20 -0.05 -4.05
CA ALA A 308 4.32 0.88 -4.76
C ALA A 308 3.43 0.17 -5.78
N ARG A 309 4.00 -0.75 -6.58
CA ARG A 309 3.26 -1.54 -7.58
C ARG A 309 2.25 -2.51 -6.95
N HIS A 310 2.58 -3.08 -5.80
CA HIS A 310 1.78 -4.11 -5.13
C HIS A 310 0.92 -3.57 -3.98
N GLY A 311 0.91 -2.25 -3.76
CA GLY A 311 0.02 -1.61 -2.80
C GLY A 311 0.34 -1.85 -1.33
N TRP A 312 1.61 -2.14 -1.01
CA TRP A 312 2.00 -2.49 0.35
C TRP A 312 1.85 -1.33 1.32
N ASP A 313 1.44 -1.65 2.54
CA ASP A 313 1.53 -0.68 3.62
C ASP A 313 3.00 -0.37 3.99
N GLY A 314 3.21 0.73 4.71
CA GLY A 314 4.55 1.13 5.16
C GLY A 314 5.21 0.10 6.08
N LYS A 315 4.44 -0.67 6.85
CA LYS A 315 4.95 -1.65 7.81
C LYS A 315 5.49 -2.89 7.09
N VAL A 316 4.79 -3.41 6.09
CA VAL A 316 5.25 -4.50 5.22
C VAL A 316 6.52 -4.06 4.52
N THR A 317 6.52 -2.87 3.90
CA THR A 317 7.69 -2.31 3.22
C THR A 317 8.92 -2.25 4.14
N THR A 318 8.78 -1.66 5.34
CA THR A 318 9.88 -1.56 6.31
C THR A 318 10.34 -2.93 6.80
N ARG A 319 9.42 -3.86 7.12
CA ARG A 319 9.81 -5.20 7.59
C ARG A 319 10.44 -6.05 6.49
N THR A 320 10.07 -5.85 5.23
CA THR A 320 10.71 -6.51 4.08
C THR A 320 12.15 -6.02 3.93
N ARG A 321 12.40 -4.70 3.97
CA ARG A 321 13.78 -4.16 3.96
C ARG A 321 14.62 -4.70 5.10
N MET A 322 14.07 -4.69 6.33
CA MET A 322 14.74 -5.26 7.49
C MET A 322 15.11 -6.74 7.29
N GLY A 323 14.18 -7.55 6.75
CA GLY A 323 14.46 -8.95 6.43
C GLY A 323 15.57 -9.11 5.39
N LEU A 324 15.58 -8.29 4.34
CA LEU A 324 16.66 -8.28 3.35
C LEU A 324 18.00 -7.87 3.95
N HIS A 325 18.04 -6.86 4.81
CA HIS A 325 19.28 -6.43 5.46
C HIS A 325 19.86 -7.54 6.34
N ILE A 326 19.00 -8.27 7.07
CA ILE A 326 19.42 -9.45 7.86
C ILE A 326 20.00 -10.52 6.93
N LEU A 327 19.34 -10.84 5.81
CA LEU A 327 19.83 -11.85 4.86
C LEU A 327 21.20 -11.46 4.29
N LEU A 328 21.34 -10.21 3.83
CA LEU A 328 22.59 -9.70 3.27
C LEU A 328 23.73 -9.66 4.31
N GLY A 329 23.42 -9.35 5.56
CA GLY A 329 24.40 -9.40 6.66
C GLY A 329 24.86 -10.83 6.98
N LEU A 330 23.98 -11.82 6.79
CA LEU A 330 24.25 -13.23 7.07
C LEU A 330 24.82 -14.00 5.86
N GLN A 331 24.98 -13.35 4.70
CA GLN A 331 25.51 -14.00 3.50
C GLN A 331 26.96 -14.42 3.67
N ASP A 332 27.26 -15.69 3.38
CA ASP A 332 28.65 -16.19 3.31
C ASP A 332 29.38 -15.61 2.10
N THR A 333 28.66 -15.41 0.99
CA THR A 333 29.17 -14.77 -0.23
C THR A 333 28.41 -13.49 -0.50
N SER A 334 29.07 -12.35 -0.29
CA SER A 334 28.49 -11.04 -0.55
C SER A 334 28.02 -10.94 -2.01
N GLY A 335 26.74 -10.59 -2.20
CA GLY A 335 26.16 -10.39 -3.52
C GLY A 335 25.70 -11.67 -4.24
N ALA A 336 25.78 -12.84 -3.60
CA ALA A 336 25.22 -14.07 -4.15
C ALA A 336 23.68 -14.04 -4.12
N ALA A 337 23.06 -14.95 -4.89
CA ALA A 337 21.62 -15.19 -4.77
C ALA A 337 21.29 -15.72 -3.36
N ILE A 338 20.13 -15.33 -2.84
CA ILE A 338 19.63 -15.74 -1.53
C ILE A 338 18.79 -17.00 -1.68
N ASN A 339 19.02 -18.00 -0.84
CA ASN A 339 18.23 -19.23 -0.85
C ASN A 339 16.81 -18.99 -0.32
N ALA A 340 15.82 -19.65 -0.91
CA ALA A 340 14.44 -19.55 -0.45
C ALA A 340 14.25 -20.17 0.95
N THR A 341 15.05 -21.16 1.33
CA THR A 341 15.09 -21.73 2.70
C THR A 341 15.53 -20.70 3.74
N ASP A 342 16.56 -19.91 3.46
CA ASP A 342 17.05 -18.84 4.36
C ASP A 342 15.95 -17.79 4.62
N VAL A 343 15.22 -17.40 3.57
CA VAL A 343 14.10 -16.46 3.69
C VAL A 343 12.98 -17.04 4.56
N ILE A 344 12.69 -18.34 4.45
CA ILE A 344 11.68 -19.02 5.27
C ILE A 344 12.10 -19.09 6.74
N ALA A 345 13.38 -19.32 7.01
CA ALA A 345 13.93 -19.38 8.37
C ALA A 345 13.66 -18.07 9.15
N LEU A 346 13.66 -16.92 8.46
CA LEU A 346 13.33 -15.63 9.08
C LEU A 346 11.90 -15.54 9.63
N SER A 347 10.98 -16.47 9.30
CA SER A 347 9.63 -16.49 9.86
C SER A 347 9.61 -16.44 11.39
N CYS A 348 10.62 -17.00 12.06
CA CYS A 348 10.79 -16.93 13.52
C CYS A 348 10.94 -15.48 14.05
N LEU A 349 11.43 -14.56 13.22
CA LEU A 349 11.56 -13.12 13.51
C LEU A 349 10.29 -12.32 13.18
N ARG A 350 9.22 -13.01 12.77
CA ARG A 350 7.94 -12.43 12.33
C ARG A 350 8.12 -11.45 11.16
N VAL A 351 9.16 -11.59 10.34
CA VAL A 351 9.31 -10.80 9.11
C VAL A 351 8.45 -11.40 7.99
N PRO A 352 8.01 -10.59 7.02
CA PRO A 352 7.12 -11.05 5.97
C PRO A 352 7.86 -11.87 4.92
N VAL A 353 7.96 -13.19 5.14
CA VAL A 353 8.63 -14.16 4.24
C VAL A 353 8.17 -14.01 2.79
N ARG A 354 6.85 -13.96 2.56
CA ARG A 354 6.29 -13.94 1.20
C ARG A 354 6.68 -12.66 0.42
N PRO A 355 6.47 -11.46 0.95
CA PRO A 355 7.02 -10.21 0.40
C PRO A 355 8.53 -10.25 0.08
N ILE A 356 9.35 -10.85 0.94
CA ILE A 356 10.79 -10.98 0.67
C ILE A 356 11.04 -11.89 -0.53
N LEU A 357 10.40 -13.06 -0.59
CA LEU A 357 10.49 -13.98 -1.73
C LEU A 357 10.02 -13.32 -3.03
N ASP A 358 8.89 -12.59 -3.00
CA ASP A 358 8.31 -11.93 -4.18
C ASP A 358 9.26 -10.84 -4.73
N VAL A 359 9.90 -10.05 -3.86
CA VAL A 359 10.90 -9.06 -4.27
C VAL A 359 12.14 -9.74 -4.85
N LEU A 360 12.72 -10.72 -4.15
CA LEU A 360 13.94 -11.42 -4.60
C LEU A 360 13.71 -12.14 -5.94
N THR A 361 12.52 -12.72 -6.13
CA THR A 361 12.12 -13.31 -7.41
C THR A 361 12.05 -12.24 -8.50
N ALA A 362 11.40 -11.11 -8.23
CA ALA A 362 11.22 -10.04 -9.20
C ALA A 362 12.54 -9.38 -9.64
N VAL A 363 13.56 -9.33 -8.77
CA VAL A 363 14.88 -8.76 -9.08
C VAL A 363 15.91 -9.80 -9.53
N GLY A 364 15.57 -11.09 -9.54
CA GLY A 364 16.48 -12.16 -9.94
C GLY A 364 17.56 -12.52 -8.92
N TYR A 365 17.35 -12.20 -7.64
CA TYR A 365 18.27 -12.56 -6.52
C TYR A 365 17.79 -13.76 -5.70
N LEU A 366 16.69 -14.42 -6.07
CA LEU A 366 16.23 -15.63 -5.39
C LEU A 366 16.84 -16.89 -6.04
N HIS A 367 17.51 -17.71 -5.24
CA HIS A 367 17.78 -19.11 -5.57
C HIS A 367 16.70 -19.97 -4.89
N ASP A 368 15.78 -20.54 -5.67
CA ASP A 368 14.72 -21.39 -5.11
C ASP A 368 15.24 -22.83 -4.92
N ASP A 369 15.92 -23.05 -3.80
CA ASP A 369 16.52 -24.32 -3.36
C ASP A 369 15.50 -25.30 -2.75
N ARG A 370 14.22 -24.92 -2.69
CA ARG A 370 13.19 -25.74 -2.05
C ARG A 370 12.80 -26.89 -2.96
N VAL A 371 12.76 -28.10 -2.41
CA VAL A 371 12.16 -29.25 -3.08
C VAL A 371 10.66 -28.99 -3.31
N PRO A 372 10.20 -28.94 -4.58
CA PRO A 372 8.80 -28.71 -4.92
C PRO A 372 7.86 -29.65 -4.18
N THR A 373 6.72 -29.14 -3.70
CA THR A 373 5.77 -29.91 -2.87
C THR A 373 5.30 -31.19 -3.56
N ILE A 374 5.18 -31.19 -4.88
CA ILE A 374 4.79 -32.38 -5.63
C ILE A 374 5.85 -33.49 -5.60
N GLU A 375 7.14 -33.15 -5.59
CA GLU A 375 8.23 -34.13 -5.49
C GLU A 375 8.27 -34.76 -4.08
N ARG A 376 8.20 -33.92 -3.03
CA ARG A 376 8.11 -34.41 -1.64
C ARG A 376 6.89 -35.32 -1.45
N TRP A 377 5.76 -34.93 -2.02
CA TRP A 377 4.54 -35.75 -2.01
C TRP A 377 4.74 -37.08 -2.74
N PHE A 378 5.39 -37.08 -3.91
CA PHE A 378 5.66 -38.29 -4.69
C PHE A 378 6.55 -39.24 -3.89
N ALA A 379 7.71 -38.78 -3.43
CA ALA A 379 8.66 -39.57 -2.65
C ALA A 379 7.99 -40.18 -1.41
N HIS A 380 7.21 -39.39 -0.67
CA HIS A 380 6.47 -39.88 0.48
C HIS A 380 5.42 -40.95 0.11
N LYS A 381 4.75 -40.82 -1.03
CA LYS A 381 3.72 -41.77 -1.47
C LYS A 381 4.26 -43.05 -2.10
N THR A 382 5.54 -43.08 -2.45
CA THR A 382 6.18 -44.26 -3.06
C THR A 382 7.22 -44.90 -2.15
N ALA A 383 7.43 -44.38 -0.93
CA ALA A 383 8.50 -44.82 -0.03
C ALA A 383 8.43 -46.30 0.37
N GLU A 384 7.23 -46.87 0.44
CA GLU A 384 6.99 -48.26 0.85
C GLU A 384 6.91 -49.23 -0.34
N LEU A 385 7.11 -48.77 -1.58
CA LEU A 385 7.08 -49.60 -2.77
C LEU A 385 8.48 -50.14 -3.10
N PRO A 386 8.60 -51.31 -3.76
CA PRO A 386 9.87 -51.83 -4.26
C PRO A 386 10.61 -50.82 -5.15
N GLU A 387 11.93 -50.73 -5.02
CA GLU A 387 12.79 -49.73 -5.70
C GLU A 387 12.60 -49.72 -7.23
N THR A 388 12.43 -50.91 -7.81
CA THR A 388 12.17 -51.13 -9.23
C THR A 388 10.82 -50.57 -9.68
N ILE A 389 9.77 -50.71 -8.85
CA ILE A 389 8.47 -50.06 -9.08
C ILE A 389 8.61 -48.55 -8.95
N VAL A 390 9.32 -48.06 -7.92
CA VAL A 390 9.57 -46.63 -7.73
C VAL A 390 10.29 -46.02 -8.93
N THR A 391 11.27 -46.72 -9.50
CA THR A 391 12.00 -46.28 -10.70
C THR A 391 11.08 -46.09 -11.92
N ASP A 392 10.16 -47.03 -12.14
CA ASP A 392 9.17 -46.91 -13.22
C ASP A 392 8.16 -45.79 -12.95
N LEU A 393 7.74 -45.62 -11.70
CA LEU A 393 6.88 -44.50 -11.29
C LEU A 393 7.57 -43.15 -11.43
N GLN A 394 8.87 -43.07 -11.14
CA GLN A 394 9.67 -41.85 -11.26
C GLN A 394 9.76 -41.42 -12.73
N LEU A 395 10.04 -42.35 -13.65
CA LEU A 395 10.00 -42.07 -15.09
C LEU A 395 8.62 -41.54 -15.52
N TRP A 396 7.55 -42.17 -15.08
CA TRP A 396 6.18 -41.70 -15.37
C TRP A 396 5.94 -40.31 -14.78
N PHE A 397 6.37 -40.06 -13.55
CA PHE A 397 6.19 -38.80 -12.84
C PHE A 397 6.92 -37.65 -13.54
N ASP A 398 8.18 -37.87 -13.92
CA ASP A 398 9.01 -36.88 -14.59
C ASP A 398 8.46 -36.50 -15.96
N VAL A 399 8.08 -37.49 -16.77
CA VAL A 399 7.45 -37.23 -18.08
C VAL A 399 6.11 -36.53 -17.91
N MET A 400 5.29 -36.91 -16.92
CA MET A 400 4.01 -36.25 -16.69
C MET A 400 4.18 -34.80 -16.24
N ARG A 401 5.25 -34.48 -15.49
CA ARG A 401 5.51 -33.15 -14.95
C ARG A 401 6.22 -32.23 -15.94
N HIS A 402 7.24 -32.73 -16.63
CA HIS A 402 8.10 -31.94 -17.51
C HIS A 402 7.73 -32.09 -18.99
N GLY A 403 6.84 -33.03 -19.32
CA GLY A 403 6.60 -33.43 -20.69
C GLY A 403 7.77 -34.25 -21.24
N HIS A 404 7.71 -34.52 -22.53
CA HIS A 404 8.78 -35.21 -23.25
C HIS A 404 8.85 -34.71 -24.69
N THR A 405 10.04 -34.34 -25.14
CA THR A 405 10.29 -33.72 -26.45
C THR A 405 10.56 -34.73 -27.56
N SER A 406 11.03 -35.94 -27.22
CA SER A 406 11.22 -37.01 -28.21
C SER A 406 9.92 -37.79 -28.44
N PRO A 407 9.67 -38.31 -29.66
CA PRO A 407 8.46 -39.08 -29.96
C PRO A 407 8.27 -40.31 -29.04
N PRO A 408 7.03 -40.57 -28.56
CA PRO A 408 5.84 -39.73 -28.71
C PRO A 408 5.89 -38.51 -27.77
N ARG A 409 5.76 -37.33 -28.39
CA ARG A 409 5.82 -36.04 -27.70
C ARG A 409 4.67 -35.92 -26.71
N SER A 410 4.96 -35.40 -25.52
CA SER A 410 3.94 -35.13 -24.50
C SER A 410 4.15 -33.76 -23.88
N LYS A 411 3.04 -33.07 -23.62
CA LYS A 411 3.05 -31.79 -22.90
C LYS A 411 3.02 -32.04 -21.38
N PRO A 412 3.69 -31.19 -20.58
CA PRO A 412 3.53 -31.15 -19.13
C PRO A 412 2.05 -31.21 -18.71
N ARG A 413 1.75 -31.95 -17.65
CA ARG A 413 0.43 -32.01 -17.04
C ARG A 413 0.40 -31.17 -15.77
N ALA A 414 -0.77 -30.60 -15.48
CA ALA A 414 -0.98 -29.86 -14.25
C ALA A 414 -0.69 -30.76 -13.01
N PRO A 415 -0.01 -30.25 -11.97
CA PRO A 415 0.34 -31.00 -10.76
C PRO A 415 -0.83 -31.80 -10.16
N ARG A 416 -2.03 -31.19 -10.10
CA ARG A 416 -3.25 -31.82 -9.59
C ARG A 416 -3.65 -33.08 -10.38
N THR A 417 -3.43 -33.07 -11.70
CA THR A 417 -3.72 -34.23 -12.56
C THR A 417 -2.74 -35.37 -12.29
N VAL A 418 -1.44 -35.06 -12.18
CA VAL A 418 -0.41 -36.06 -11.85
C VAL A 418 -0.72 -36.68 -10.48
N GLN A 419 -0.95 -35.84 -9.47
CA GLN A 419 -1.30 -36.29 -8.13
C GLN A 419 -2.56 -37.15 -8.11
N SER A 420 -3.61 -36.75 -8.83
CA SER A 420 -4.85 -37.52 -8.89
C SER A 420 -4.63 -38.89 -9.54
N LYS A 421 -3.88 -38.97 -10.64
CA LYS A 421 -3.65 -40.22 -11.36
C LYS A 421 -2.90 -41.22 -10.50
N LEU A 422 -1.81 -40.79 -9.86
CA LEU A 422 -1.04 -41.66 -8.97
C LEU A 422 -1.85 -42.00 -7.71
N ARG A 423 -2.53 -41.04 -7.07
CA ARG A 423 -3.38 -41.31 -5.88
C ARG A 423 -4.37 -42.45 -6.13
N TRP A 424 -5.02 -42.48 -7.28
CA TRP A 424 -5.98 -43.53 -7.62
C TRP A 424 -5.33 -44.84 -8.05
N ALA A 425 -4.07 -44.84 -8.48
CA ALA A 425 -3.31 -46.04 -8.83
C ALA A 425 -2.61 -46.67 -7.62
N LEU A 426 -2.25 -45.89 -6.59
CA LEU A 426 -1.49 -46.34 -5.42
C LEU A 426 -2.06 -47.60 -4.74
N PRO A 427 -3.39 -47.72 -4.48
CA PRO A 427 -3.89 -48.93 -3.83
C PRO A 427 -3.60 -50.21 -4.62
N ALA A 428 -3.65 -50.15 -5.96
CA ALA A 428 -3.30 -51.28 -6.80
C ALA A 428 -1.80 -51.59 -6.77
N LEU A 429 -0.95 -50.54 -6.76
CA LEU A 429 0.50 -50.68 -6.69
C LEU A 429 0.94 -51.31 -5.37
N HIS A 430 0.35 -50.89 -4.24
CA HIS A 430 0.61 -51.49 -2.93
C HIS A 430 0.11 -52.93 -2.86
N ALA A 431 -1.11 -53.21 -3.34
CA ALA A 431 -1.64 -54.58 -3.34
C ALA A 431 -0.76 -55.54 -4.17
N TRP A 432 -0.19 -55.09 -5.29
CA TRP A 432 0.75 -55.91 -6.07
C TRP A 432 2.10 -56.09 -5.37
N ALA A 433 2.63 -55.05 -4.72
CA ALA A 433 3.85 -55.16 -3.93
C ALA A 433 3.67 -56.14 -2.75
N GLU A 434 2.54 -56.06 -2.04
CA GLU A 434 2.17 -56.99 -0.96
C GLU A 434 2.00 -58.43 -1.46
N ALA A 435 1.52 -58.60 -2.69
CA ALA A 435 1.46 -59.91 -3.35
C ALA A 435 2.82 -60.42 -3.86
N GLY A 436 3.91 -59.69 -3.61
CA GLY A 436 5.28 -60.10 -3.94
C GLY A 436 5.77 -59.68 -5.33
N HIS A 437 5.05 -58.80 -6.04
CA HIS A 437 5.52 -58.30 -7.33
C HIS A 437 6.57 -57.20 -7.16
N GLU A 438 7.78 -57.45 -7.67
CA GLU A 438 8.86 -56.47 -7.66
C GLU A 438 8.89 -55.62 -8.92
N HIS A 439 8.32 -56.07 -10.04
CA HIS A 439 8.31 -55.30 -11.28
C HIS A 439 6.91 -55.13 -11.89
N LEU A 440 6.62 -53.91 -12.36
CA LEU A 440 5.36 -53.63 -13.07
C LEU A 440 5.22 -54.39 -14.40
N ARG A 441 6.31 -54.94 -14.95
CA ARG A 441 6.26 -55.78 -16.15
C ARG A 441 5.69 -57.17 -15.92
N GLU A 442 5.64 -57.63 -14.67
CA GLU A 442 5.01 -58.91 -14.29
C GLU A 442 3.49 -58.84 -14.31
N ILE A 443 2.95 -57.61 -14.15
CA ILE A 443 1.53 -57.40 -13.97
C ILE A 443 0.75 -57.79 -15.22
N THR A 444 -0.15 -58.75 -15.07
CA THR A 444 -1.00 -59.28 -16.13
C THR A 444 -2.34 -58.55 -16.18
N ARG A 445 -3.11 -58.79 -17.26
CA ARG A 445 -4.47 -58.26 -17.41
C ARG A 445 -5.39 -58.74 -16.29
N ASP A 446 -5.26 -60.00 -15.87
CA ASP A 446 -6.14 -60.60 -14.86
C ASP A 446 -5.86 -60.02 -13.48
N GLN A 447 -4.60 -59.73 -13.16
CA GLN A 447 -4.22 -59.02 -11.93
C GLN A 447 -4.73 -57.57 -11.90
N VAL A 448 -4.80 -56.91 -13.06
CA VAL A 448 -5.48 -55.60 -13.16
C VAL A 448 -6.98 -55.74 -12.92
N LEU A 449 -7.64 -56.77 -13.49
CA LEU A 449 -9.07 -56.97 -13.28
C LEU A 449 -9.40 -57.32 -11.82
N ALA A 450 -8.56 -58.12 -11.16
CA ALA A 450 -8.72 -58.54 -9.78
C ALA A 450 -8.65 -57.38 -8.78
N VAL A 451 -7.82 -56.37 -9.03
CA VAL A 451 -7.64 -55.22 -8.12
C VAL A 451 -8.61 -54.07 -8.38
N LEU A 452 -9.23 -54.03 -9.56
CA LEU A 452 -10.15 -52.95 -9.90
C LEU A 452 -11.46 -53.08 -9.09
N PRO A 453 -11.96 -51.96 -8.52
CA PRO A 453 -13.30 -51.94 -7.92
C PRO A 453 -14.38 -52.40 -8.91
N ALA A 454 -15.48 -52.95 -8.39
CA ALA A 454 -16.54 -53.52 -9.22
C ALA A 454 -17.16 -52.50 -10.20
N SER A 455 -17.42 -51.26 -9.77
CA SER A 455 -18.07 -50.25 -10.60
C SER A 455 -17.83 -48.80 -10.14
N GLY A 456 -18.40 -47.85 -10.89
CA GLY A 456 -18.51 -46.45 -10.52
C GLY A 456 -17.23 -45.61 -10.63
N THR A 457 -17.24 -44.45 -9.97
CA THR A 457 -16.13 -43.49 -10.00
C THR A 457 -14.79 -44.09 -9.56
N PRO A 458 -14.69 -44.87 -8.45
CA PRO A 458 -13.42 -45.46 -8.03
C PRO A 458 -12.80 -46.38 -9.09
N ARG A 459 -13.60 -47.26 -9.72
CA ARG A 459 -13.14 -48.11 -10.83
C ARG A 459 -12.62 -47.26 -11.98
N HIS A 460 -13.41 -46.28 -12.41
CA HIS A 460 -13.05 -45.41 -13.52
C HIS A 460 -11.74 -44.66 -13.25
N THR A 461 -11.60 -44.01 -12.08
CA THR A 461 -10.42 -43.20 -11.74
C THR A 461 -9.17 -44.06 -11.54
N MET A 462 -9.29 -45.22 -10.91
CA MET A 462 -8.17 -46.17 -10.75
C MET A 462 -7.69 -46.67 -12.12
N LEU A 463 -8.59 -47.19 -12.98
CA LEU A 463 -8.18 -47.65 -14.30
C LEU A 463 -7.59 -46.52 -15.15
N GLN A 464 -8.12 -45.30 -15.02
CA GLN A 464 -7.57 -44.11 -15.68
C GLN A 464 -6.17 -43.72 -15.18
N GLY A 465 -5.86 -43.96 -13.90
CA GLY A 465 -4.52 -43.86 -13.33
C GLY A 465 -3.58 -44.89 -13.93
N LEU A 466 -3.95 -46.17 -13.81
CA LEU A 466 -3.17 -47.32 -14.31
C LEU A 466 -2.92 -47.24 -15.82
N ARG A 467 -3.93 -46.87 -16.62
CA ARG A 467 -3.76 -46.65 -18.07
C ARG A 467 -2.76 -45.55 -18.38
N SER A 468 -2.76 -44.47 -17.59
CA SER A 468 -1.79 -43.39 -17.78
C SER A 468 -0.37 -43.89 -17.52
N LEU A 469 -0.19 -44.73 -16.51
CA LEU A 469 1.08 -45.34 -16.15
C LEU A 469 1.54 -46.35 -17.21
N PHE A 470 0.78 -47.42 -17.44
CA PHE A 470 1.19 -48.51 -18.33
C PHE A 470 1.30 -48.11 -19.80
N ARG A 471 0.52 -47.13 -20.26
CA ARG A 471 0.69 -46.60 -21.63
C ARG A 471 2.04 -45.92 -21.78
N LEU A 472 2.48 -45.17 -20.79
CA LEU A 472 3.78 -44.50 -20.78
C LEU A 472 4.91 -45.53 -20.65
N LEU A 473 4.82 -46.45 -19.69
CA LEU A 473 5.82 -47.50 -19.51
C LEU A 473 5.99 -48.37 -20.77
N LYS A 474 4.90 -48.67 -21.48
CA LYS A 474 4.95 -49.44 -22.73
C LYS A 474 5.66 -48.66 -23.85
N VAL A 475 5.38 -47.36 -23.96
CA VAL A 475 6.04 -46.46 -24.92
C VAL A 475 7.55 -46.40 -24.66
N HIS A 476 7.95 -46.26 -23.41
CA HIS A 476 9.37 -46.23 -23.00
C HIS A 476 9.99 -47.62 -22.84
N LYS A 477 9.31 -48.67 -23.34
CA LYS A 477 9.79 -50.07 -23.36
C LYS A 477 10.16 -50.63 -21.97
N ARG A 478 9.59 -50.08 -20.89
CA ARG A 478 9.75 -50.58 -19.52
C ARG A 478 8.90 -51.82 -19.28
N VAL A 479 7.74 -51.91 -19.94
CA VAL A 479 6.88 -53.09 -19.98
C VAL A 479 6.69 -53.60 -21.42
N PHE A 480 6.57 -54.92 -21.57
CA PHE A 480 6.39 -55.56 -22.87
C PHE A 480 4.95 -55.53 -23.36
N VAL A 481 3.99 -55.69 -22.45
CA VAL A 481 2.56 -55.64 -22.75
C VAL A 481 1.92 -54.57 -21.88
N ASN A 482 0.91 -53.87 -22.40
CA ASN A 482 0.11 -52.98 -21.58
C ASN A 482 -1.06 -53.79 -20.97
N PRO A 483 -1.04 -54.14 -19.67
CA PRO A 483 -2.07 -54.98 -19.06
C PRO A 483 -3.43 -54.29 -18.95
N THR A 484 -3.46 -52.95 -19.10
CA THR A 484 -4.71 -52.17 -19.08
C THR A 484 -5.37 -52.03 -20.46
N ALA A 485 -4.71 -52.54 -21.51
CA ALA A 485 -5.22 -52.48 -22.86
C ALA A 485 -6.54 -53.24 -22.98
N ARG A 486 -7.49 -52.68 -23.74
CA ARG A 486 -8.81 -53.27 -24.01
C ARG A 486 -9.69 -53.56 -22.77
N ILE A 487 -9.31 -53.12 -21.56
CA ILE A 487 -10.20 -53.16 -20.38
C ILE A 487 -11.15 -51.96 -20.42
N PRO A 488 -12.48 -52.12 -20.48
CA PRO A 488 -13.40 -50.98 -20.50
C PRO A 488 -13.28 -50.13 -19.22
N VAL A 489 -13.23 -48.80 -19.37
CA VAL A 489 -13.13 -47.86 -18.21
C VAL A 489 -14.43 -47.81 -17.41
N GLY A 490 -15.55 -48.14 -18.04
CA GLY A 490 -16.88 -47.82 -17.51
C GLY A 490 -17.20 -46.32 -17.68
N ARG A 491 -18.45 -45.95 -17.41
CA ARG A 491 -18.86 -44.55 -17.31
C ARG A 491 -18.65 -44.10 -15.87
N LEU A 492 -18.27 -42.83 -15.68
CA LEU A 492 -18.41 -42.18 -14.38
C LEU A 492 -19.89 -42.24 -14.00
N THR A 493 -20.20 -42.64 -12.77
CA THR A 493 -21.55 -42.47 -12.23
C THR A 493 -21.85 -40.97 -12.27
N GLY A 494 -22.76 -40.55 -13.13
CA GLY A 494 -23.22 -39.16 -13.16
C GLY A 494 -23.78 -38.82 -11.79
N ARG A 495 -23.36 -37.71 -11.20
CA ARG A 495 -24.15 -37.13 -10.10
C ARG A 495 -25.36 -36.48 -10.74
N ILE A 496 -26.54 -36.86 -10.28
CA ILE A 496 -27.78 -36.14 -10.57
C ILE A 496 -27.67 -34.81 -9.82
N PRO A 497 -27.63 -33.65 -10.50
CA PRO A 497 -27.65 -32.35 -9.86
C PRO A 497 -28.89 -32.23 -8.95
N LEU A 498 -28.70 -31.80 -7.71
CA LEU A 498 -29.80 -31.60 -6.75
C LEU A 498 -29.96 -30.10 -6.45
N PRO A 499 -31.20 -29.60 -6.30
CA PRO A 499 -31.45 -28.24 -5.84
C PRO A 499 -30.75 -27.94 -4.52
N ALA A 500 -30.29 -26.71 -4.35
CA ALA A 500 -29.67 -26.28 -3.09
C ALA A 500 -30.76 -25.83 -2.11
N PRO A 501 -30.54 -25.95 -0.77
CA PRO A 501 -31.52 -25.49 0.21
C PRO A 501 -31.75 -23.97 0.08
N VAL A 502 -32.98 -23.58 -0.24
CA VAL A 502 -33.36 -22.18 -0.53
C VAL A 502 -33.04 -21.24 0.63
N ASP A 503 -33.25 -21.68 1.88
CA ASP A 503 -32.96 -20.88 3.07
C ASP A 503 -31.48 -20.52 3.16
N ARG A 504 -30.60 -21.46 2.80
CA ARG A 504 -29.14 -21.24 2.79
C ARG A 504 -28.71 -20.25 1.71
N ILE A 505 -29.40 -20.25 0.57
CA ILE A 505 -29.15 -19.26 -0.49
C ILE A 505 -29.60 -17.88 0.00
N ARG A 506 -30.79 -17.77 0.60
CA ARG A 506 -31.32 -16.51 1.15
C ARG A 506 -30.42 -15.95 2.24
N GLU A 507 -29.99 -16.78 3.19
CA GLU A 507 -29.01 -16.44 4.23
C GLU A 507 -27.73 -15.87 3.61
N ALA A 508 -27.13 -16.56 2.64
CA ALA A 508 -25.89 -16.12 2.02
C ALA A 508 -26.04 -14.81 1.21
N LEU A 509 -27.20 -14.58 0.60
CA LEU A 509 -27.51 -13.34 -0.12
C LEU A 509 -27.80 -12.16 0.82
N ALA A 510 -28.35 -12.42 2.01
CA ALA A 510 -28.71 -11.39 2.99
C ALA A 510 -27.62 -11.13 4.05
N ASP A 511 -26.48 -11.82 3.96
CA ASP A 511 -25.39 -11.71 4.93
C ASP A 511 -24.79 -10.29 4.97
N ASP A 512 -24.45 -9.83 6.18
CA ASP A 512 -23.81 -8.54 6.42
C ASP A 512 -22.37 -8.49 5.89
N ASP A 513 -21.71 -9.63 5.68
CA ASP A 513 -20.43 -9.70 4.98
C ASP A 513 -20.62 -9.43 3.48
N PRO A 514 -20.19 -8.26 2.98
CA PRO A 514 -20.41 -7.90 1.58
C PRO A 514 -19.68 -8.85 0.63
N THR A 515 -18.61 -9.49 1.10
CA THR A 515 -17.85 -10.47 0.31
C THR A 515 -18.69 -11.72 0.07
N ARG A 516 -19.28 -12.29 1.13
CA ARG A 516 -20.14 -13.47 1.05
C ARG A 516 -21.37 -13.20 0.20
N ALA A 517 -22.04 -12.07 0.43
CA ALA A 517 -23.21 -11.67 -0.34
C ALA A 517 -22.92 -11.50 -1.84
N ALA A 518 -21.79 -10.87 -2.21
CA ALA A 518 -21.40 -10.71 -3.60
C ALA A 518 -21.03 -12.04 -4.29
N ILE A 519 -20.30 -12.93 -3.60
CA ILE A 519 -20.02 -14.29 -4.13
C ILE A 519 -21.33 -15.05 -4.33
N ALA A 520 -22.20 -15.07 -3.33
CA ALA A 520 -23.50 -15.73 -3.39
C ALA A 520 -24.33 -15.21 -4.57
N ALA A 521 -24.38 -13.89 -4.78
CA ALA A 521 -25.13 -13.28 -5.86
C ALA A 521 -24.60 -13.65 -7.25
N LEU A 522 -23.28 -13.60 -7.46
CA LEU A 522 -22.70 -13.99 -8.76
C LEU A 522 -22.99 -15.46 -9.10
N VAL A 523 -22.94 -16.35 -8.11
CA VAL A 523 -23.21 -17.78 -8.35
C VAL A 523 -24.70 -18.04 -8.48
N ALA A 524 -25.53 -17.53 -7.57
CA ALA A 524 -26.96 -17.80 -7.56
C ALA A 524 -27.69 -17.21 -8.78
N PHE A 525 -27.23 -16.11 -9.36
CA PHE A 525 -27.90 -15.48 -10.51
C PHE A 525 -27.25 -15.80 -11.85
N HIS A 526 -25.92 -15.91 -11.90
CA HIS A 526 -25.15 -16.09 -13.14
C HIS A 526 -24.42 -17.44 -13.21
N ALA A 527 -24.61 -18.29 -12.21
CA ALA A 527 -24.08 -19.65 -12.13
C ALA A 527 -22.55 -19.72 -12.28
N LEU A 528 -21.76 -18.71 -11.88
CA LEU A 528 -20.30 -18.74 -12.08
C LEU A 528 -19.65 -19.95 -11.40
N ALA A 529 -18.73 -20.62 -12.11
CA ALA A 529 -17.91 -21.69 -11.53
C ALA A 529 -16.83 -21.09 -10.60
N SER A 530 -16.34 -21.87 -9.62
CA SER A 530 -15.32 -21.37 -8.68
C SER A 530 -14.02 -20.91 -9.38
N GLY A 531 -13.65 -21.55 -10.49
CA GLY A 531 -12.52 -21.10 -11.31
C GLY A 531 -12.77 -19.74 -11.96
N GLN A 532 -13.98 -19.52 -12.50
CA GLN A 532 -14.38 -18.24 -13.07
C GLN A 532 -14.39 -17.14 -12.00
N LEU A 533 -14.97 -17.41 -10.82
CA LEU A 533 -14.96 -16.47 -9.70
C LEU A 533 -13.56 -16.10 -9.23
N ARG A 534 -12.65 -17.08 -9.18
CA ARG A 534 -11.27 -16.87 -8.76
C ARG A 534 -10.53 -15.96 -9.74
N ASP A 535 -10.71 -16.21 -11.03
CA ASP A 535 -9.93 -15.55 -12.08
C ASP A 535 -10.54 -14.20 -12.49
N LEU A 536 -11.78 -13.92 -12.07
CA LEU A 536 -12.51 -12.67 -12.34
C LEU A 536 -11.74 -11.44 -11.83
N GLN A 537 -11.62 -10.43 -12.68
CA GLN A 537 -10.96 -9.15 -12.40
C GLN A 537 -11.98 -8.03 -12.20
N VAL A 538 -11.54 -6.93 -11.57
CA VAL A 538 -12.37 -5.73 -11.40
C VAL A 538 -12.76 -5.15 -12.78
N THR A 539 -11.87 -5.23 -13.76
CA THR A 539 -12.08 -4.76 -15.15
C THR A 539 -13.06 -5.61 -15.94
N ASP A 540 -13.41 -6.81 -15.47
CA ASP A 540 -14.36 -7.68 -16.15
C ASP A 540 -15.82 -7.28 -15.85
N VAL A 541 -16.03 -6.33 -14.94
CA VAL A 541 -17.35 -5.79 -14.61
C VAL A 541 -17.42 -4.30 -14.88
N TYR A 542 -18.15 -3.93 -15.93
CA TYR A 542 -18.40 -2.55 -16.33
C TYR A 542 -19.73 -2.45 -17.09
N ASP A 543 -20.29 -1.25 -17.21
CA ASP A 543 -21.56 -0.98 -17.90
C ASP A 543 -22.75 -1.84 -17.45
N GLY A 544 -22.72 -2.29 -16.18
CA GLY A 544 -23.74 -3.18 -15.63
C GLY A 544 -23.73 -4.59 -16.23
N ARG A 545 -22.62 -5.00 -16.86
CA ARG A 545 -22.41 -6.30 -17.48
C ARG A 545 -21.18 -6.97 -16.88
N LEU A 546 -21.18 -8.30 -16.98
CA LEU A 546 -20.07 -9.17 -16.63
C LEU A 546 -19.49 -9.76 -17.91
N HIS A 547 -18.21 -9.55 -18.13
CA HIS A 547 -17.48 -10.02 -19.31
C HIS A 547 -16.64 -11.25 -18.94
N LEU A 548 -16.94 -12.39 -19.56
CA LEU A 548 -16.26 -13.67 -19.31
C LEU A 548 -15.79 -14.27 -20.63
N GLY A 549 -14.53 -14.00 -20.99
CA GLY A 549 -14.02 -14.32 -22.32
C GLY A 549 -14.85 -13.59 -23.38
N ASP A 550 -15.36 -14.33 -24.37
CA ASP A 550 -16.16 -13.76 -25.46
C ASP A 550 -17.63 -13.50 -25.09
N ARG A 551 -18.03 -13.80 -23.84
CA ARG A 551 -19.43 -13.64 -23.37
C ARG A 551 -19.60 -12.36 -22.58
N SER A 552 -20.68 -11.63 -22.87
CA SER A 552 -21.10 -10.46 -22.09
C SER A 552 -22.49 -10.67 -21.50
N ILE A 553 -22.55 -10.83 -20.18
CA ILE A 553 -23.74 -11.21 -19.44
C ILE A 553 -24.29 -9.97 -18.71
N PRO A 554 -25.54 -9.54 -18.97
CA PRO A 554 -26.17 -8.47 -18.19
C PRO A 554 -26.26 -8.87 -16.71
N LEU A 555 -25.83 -7.99 -15.80
CA LEU A 555 -25.92 -8.27 -14.37
C LEU A 555 -27.34 -8.05 -13.87
N ALA A 556 -27.86 -9.03 -13.13
CA ALA A 556 -29.15 -8.89 -12.47
C ALA A 556 -29.09 -7.77 -11.42
N TYR A 557 -30.20 -7.05 -11.22
CA TYR A 557 -30.25 -5.94 -10.27
C TYR A 557 -29.74 -6.30 -8.86
N PRO A 558 -30.15 -7.43 -8.24
CA PRO A 558 -29.63 -7.83 -6.92
C PRO A 558 -28.13 -8.08 -6.86
N VAL A 559 -27.52 -8.46 -8.01
CA VAL A 559 -26.08 -8.69 -8.13
C VAL A 559 -25.34 -7.35 -8.21
N ARG A 560 -25.85 -6.40 -9.00
CA ARG A 560 -25.26 -5.06 -9.12
C ARG A 560 -25.17 -4.35 -7.77
N ASP A 561 -26.23 -4.43 -6.97
CA ASP A 561 -26.25 -3.80 -5.65
C ASP A 561 -25.23 -4.41 -4.68
N ARG A 562 -25.21 -5.74 -4.55
CA ARG A 562 -24.24 -6.45 -3.68
C ARG A 562 -22.81 -6.26 -4.15
N LEU A 563 -22.59 -6.26 -5.46
CA LEU A 563 -21.28 -6.05 -6.02
C LEU A 563 -20.79 -4.62 -5.77
N ARG A 564 -21.66 -3.61 -5.90
CA ARG A 564 -21.35 -2.22 -5.52
C ARG A 564 -20.93 -2.13 -4.05
N ILE A 565 -21.72 -2.71 -3.13
CA ILE A 565 -21.39 -2.71 -1.69
C ILE A 565 -20.04 -3.39 -1.43
N TYR A 566 -19.76 -4.51 -2.10
CA TYR A 566 -18.47 -5.18 -2.00
C TYR A 566 -17.32 -4.34 -2.57
N LEU A 567 -17.50 -3.68 -3.71
CA LEU A 567 -16.48 -2.82 -4.32
C LEU A 567 -16.18 -1.60 -3.43
N ASP A 568 -17.21 -1.00 -2.82
CA ASP A 568 -17.05 0.09 -1.83
C ASP A 568 -16.26 -0.40 -0.61
N TYR A 569 -16.62 -1.56 -0.06
CA TYR A 569 -15.87 -2.21 1.04
C TYR A 569 -14.41 -2.50 0.65
N ARG A 570 -14.18 -3.06 -0.53
CA ARG A 570 -12.85 -3.39 -1.06
C ARG A 570 -11.99 -2.14 -1.18
N ALA A 571 -12.53 -1.07 -1.78
CA ALA A 571 -11.83 0.21 -1.96
C ALA A 571 -11.50 0.88 -0.62
N ALA A 572 -12.43 0.85 0.35
CA ALA A 572 -12.20 1.40 1.68
C ALA A 572 -11.16 0.59 2.48
N ARG A 573 -11.20 -0.75 2.40
CA ARG A 573 -10.33 -1.64 3.18
C ARG A 573 -8.90 -1.70 2.64
N TRP A 574 -8.75 -1.64 1.32
CA TRP A 574 -7.47 -1.76 0.62
C TRP A 574 -7.31 -0.70 -0.48
N PRO A 575 -7.24 0.60 -0.13
CA PRO A 575 -7.25 1.70 -1.11
C PRO A 575 -6.03 1.71 -2.03
N ALA A 576 -4.92 1.13 -1.60
CA ALA A 576 -3.68 1.09 -2.37
C ALA A 576 -3.46 -0.23 -3.12
N THR A 577 -4.37 -1.22 -3.03
CA THR A 577 -4.12 -2.56 -3.59
C THR A 577 -3.91 -2.51 -5.10
N GLY A 578 -2.82 -3.14 -5.56
CA GLY A 578 -2.56 -3.36 -6.98
C GLY A 578 -3.15 -4.68 -7.50
N ASN A 579 -3.91 -5.43 -6.69
CA ASN A 579 -4.46 -6.71 -7.11
C ASN A 579 -5.61 -6.50 -8.12
N PRO A 580 -5.53 -7.06 -9.35
CA PRO A 580 -6.57 -6.89 -10.36
C PRO A 580 -7.81 -7.77 -10.11
N HIS A 581 -7.67 -8.84 -9.33
CA HIS A 581 -8.77 -9.76 -9.06
C HIS A 581 -9.90 -9.08 -8.29
N LEU A 582 -11.13 -9.44 -8.65
CA LEU A 582 -12.34 -8.90 -8.06
C LEU A 582 -12.39 -9.24 -6.57
N PHE A 583 -12.28 -10.54 -6.26
CA PHE A 583 -12.27 -11.03 -4.89
C PHE A 583 -10.86 -11.06 -4.32
N ILE A 584 -10.68 -10.37 -3.19
CA ILE A 584 -9.41 -10.33 -2.45
C ILE A 584 -9.66 -10.45 -0.94
N HIS A 585 -8.61 -10.79 -0.21
CA HIS A 585 -8.59 -10.76 1.26
C HIS A 585 -7.29 -10.16 1.76
N TYR A 586 -7.14 -10.04 3.08
CA TYR A 586 -5.99 -9.36 3.69
C TYR A 586 -4.60 -9.88 3.29
N ARG A 587 -4.47 -11.13 2.83
CA ARG A 587 -3.18 -11.66 2.33
C ARG A 587 -3.02 -11.40 0.84
N SER A 588 -4.07 -11.56 0.04
CA SER A 588 -4.01 -11.35 -1.41
C SER A 588 -4.01 -9.88 -1.82
N ALA A 589 -4.50 -8.99 -0.97
CA ALA A 589 -4.51 -7.55 -1.23
C ALA A 589 -3.10 -6.95 -1.43
N ASN A 590 -2.06 -7.60 -0.91
CA ASN A 590 -0.66 -7.17 -1.00
C ASN A 590 0.11 -7.85 -2.15
N HIS A 591 -0.56 -8.58 -3.04
CA HIS A 591 0.06 -9.17 -4.22
C HIS A 591 -0.91 -9.15 -5.41
N ILE A 592 -0.44 -9.57 -6.58
CA ILE A 592 -1.24 -9.56 -7.82
C ILE A 592 -1.90 -10.90 -8.14
N GLY A 593 -1.58 -11.96 -7.39
CA GLY A 593 -2.20 -13.28 -7.59
C GLY A 593 -3.65 -13.37 -7.08
N PRO A 594 -4.42 -14.35 -7.58
CA PRO A 594 -5.79 -14.57 -7.15
C PRO A 594 -5.88 -15.16 -5.75
N VAL A 595 -7.10 -15.18 -5.21
CA VAL A 595 -7.43 -15.97 -4.02
C VAL A 595 -7.39 -17.47 -4.31
N GLN A 596 -7.31 -18.29 -3.26
CA GLN A 596 -7.45 -19.73 -3.39
C GLN A 596 -8.92 -20.11 -3.65
N ILE A 597 -9.17 -21.19 -4.42
CA ILE A 597 -10.53 -21.65 -4.72
C ILE A 597 -11.25 -22.04 -3.42
N GLU A 598 -10.52 -22.68 -2.51
CA GLU A 598 -11.02 -23.15 -1.22
C GLU A 598 -11.49 -21.98 -0.36
N TRP A 599 -10.86 -20.80 -0.47
CA TRP A 599 -11.30 -19.60 0.24
C TRP A 599 -12.69 -19.14 -0.20
N LEU A 600 -13.01 -19.23 -1.50
CA LEU A 600 -14.34 -18.86 -2.01
C LEU A 600 -15.42 -19.76 -1.40
N ALA A 601 -15.18 -21.07 -1.36
CA ALA A 601 -16.12 -22.03 -0.78
C ALA A 601 -16.28 -21.81 0.73
N HIS A 602 -15.18 -21.62 1.46
CA HIS A 602 -15.22 -21.35 2.90
C HIS A 602 -15.91 -20.03 3.24
N ARG A 603 -15.72 -18.96 2.45
CA ARG A 603 -16.42 -17.68 2.66
C ARG A 603 -17.90 -17.77 2.35
N LEU A 604 -18.28 -18.54 1.33
CA LEU A 604 -19.68 -18.74 0.99
C LEU A 604 -20.43 -19.56 2.07
N GLY A 605 -19.74 -20.49 2.72
CA GLY A 605 -20.33 -21.42 3.68
C GLY A 605 -21.11 -22.57 3.03
N LEU A 606 -21.10 -22.65 1.69
CA LEU A 606 -21.76 -23.66 0.88
C LEU A 606 -20.84 -24.04 -0.30
N PRO A 607 -20.95 -25.26 -0.85
CA PRO A 607 -20.26 -25.60 -2.08
C PRO A 607 -20.73 -24.69 -3.22
N THR A 608 -19.81 -23.94 -3.85
CA THR A 608 -20.12 -23.10 -5.02
C THR A 608 -20.83 -23.89 -6.12
N GLN A 609 -20.44 -25.16 -6.29
CA GLN A 609 -21.03 -26.05 -7.28
C GLN A 609 -22.53 -26.28 -7.03
N SER A 610 -22.98 -26.40 -5.78
CA SER A 610 -24.40 -26.60 -5.46
C SER A 610 -25.25 -25.40 -5.87
N LEU A 611 -24.81 -24.16 -5.58
CA LEU A 611 -25.54 -22.96 -6.02
C LEU A 611 -25.52 -22.80 -7.55
N ARG A 612 -24.40 -23.17 -8.19
CA ARG A 612 -24.29 -23.16 -9.65
C ARG A 612 -25.29 -24.16 -10.28
N GLU A 613 -25.34 -25.38 -9.76
CA GLU A 613 -26.26 -26.42 -10.23
C GLU A 613 -27.71 -26.01 -10.03
N ASP A 614 -28.05 -25.46 -8.87
CA ASP A 614 -29.37 -24.91 -8.55
C ASP A 614 -29.83 -23.85 -9.56
N ARG A 615 -28.98 -22.87 -9.86
CA ARG A 615 -29.30 -21.82 -10.85
C ARG A 615 -29.48 -22.38 -12.27
N ILE A 616 -28.69 -23.38 -12.65
CA ILE A 616 -28.82 -24.04 -13.96
C ILE A 616 -30.14 -24.80 -14.03
N LEU A 617 -30.48 -25.59 -13.00
CA LEU A 617 -31.75 -26.31 -12.92
C LEU A 617 -32.95 -25.34 -12.96
N HIS A 618 -32.86 -24.21 -12.26
CA HIS A 618 -33.89 -23.17 -12.34
C HIS A 618 -34.10 -22.66 -13.76
N GLU A 619 -33.03 -22.45 -14.55
CA GLU A 619 -33.18 -22.05 -15.96
C GLU A 619 -33.75 -23.17 -16.83
N VAL A 620 -33.37 -24.42 -16.58
CA VAL A 620 -33.93 -25.61 -17.26
C VAL A 620 -35.44 -25.61 -17.10
N HIS A 621 -35.94 -25.51 -15.86
CA HIS A 621 -37.38 -25.46 -15.58
C HIS A 621 -38.06 -24.24 -16.21
N ALA A 622 -37.43 -23.06 -16.16
CA ALA A 622 -38.01 -21.84 -16.71
C ALA A 622 -38.11 -21.81 -18.25
N THR A 623 -37.35 -22.65 -18.94
CA THR A 623 -37.23 -22.65 -20.40
C THR A 623 -37.72 -23.93 -21.06
N GLY A 624 -38.23 -24.89 -20.29
CA GLY A 624 -38.62 -26.20 -20.79
C GLY A 624 -37.43 -27.03 -21.31
N GLY A 625 -36.22 -26.80 -20.81
CA GLY A 625 -35.04 -27.56 -21.20
C GLY A 625 -34.32 -27.09 -22.48
N ASP A 626 -34.42 -25.82 -22.85
CA ASP A 626 -33.69 -25.27 -24.01
C ASP A 626 -32.15 -25.31 -23.82
N ILE A 627 -31.53 -26.33 -24.42
CA ILE A 627 -30.08 -26.57 -24.36
C ILE A 627 -29.28 -25.37 -24.87
N ARG A 628 -29.71 -24.74 -25.96
CA ARG A 628 -28.94 -23.65 -26.59
C ARG A 628 -28.88 -22.45 -25.66
N ARG A 629 -30.01 -22.12 -25.04
CA ARG A 629 -30.08 -21.05 -24.04
C ARG A 629 -29.19 -21.30 -22.83
N LEU A 630 -29.11 -22.54 -22.34
CA LEU A 630 -28.20 -22.91 -21.26
C LEU A 630 -26.72 -22.75 -21.66
N CYS A 631 -26.38 -23.15 -22.88
CA CYS A 631 -25.04 -22.95 -23.43
C CYS A 631 -24.68 -21.46 -23.50
N ASP A 632 -25.56 -20.62 -24.03
CA ASP A 632 -25.32 -19.19 -24.19
C ASP A 632 -25.19 -18.48 -22.83
N LEU A 633 -26.11 -18.74 -21.89
CA LEU A 633 -26.14 -18.08 -20.59
C LEU A 633 -24.99 -18.52 -19.67
N PHE A 634 -24.71 -19.82 -19.58
CA PHE A 634 -23.79 -20.38 -18.59
C PHE A 634 -22.45 -20.85 -19.15
N GLY A 635 -22.28 -20.83 -20.49
CA GLY A 635 -21.04 -21.24 -21.15
C GLY A 635 -20.80 -22.73 -21.03
N LEU A 636 -21.87 -23.52 -20.99
CA LEU A 636 -21.82 -24.98 -20.95
C LEU A 636 -21.56 -25.51 -22.36
N SER A 637 -20.84 -26.64 -22.46
CA SER A 637 -20.89 -27.43 -23.69
C SER A 637 -22.25 -28.10 -23.84
N VAL A 638 -22.63 -28.47 -25.07
CA VAL A 638 -23.89 -29.18 -25.36
C VAL A 638 -24.03 -30.43 -24.47
N ALA A 639 -23.01 -31.31 -24.47
CA ALA A 639 -22.99 -32.49 -23.60
C ALA A 639 -23.01 -32.17 -22.09
N GLY A 640 -22.54 -30.98 -21.69
CA GLY A 640 -22.63 -30.50 -20.32
C GLY A 640 -24.05 -30.06 -19.94
N ALA A 641 -24.76 -29.41 -20.87
CA ALA A 641 -26.13 -28.94 -20.70
C ALA A 641 -27.14 -30.10 -20.74
N GLU A 642 -26.96 -31.09 -21.62
CA GLU A 642 -27.78 -32.32 -21.68
C GLU A 642 -27.91 -33.01 -20.34
N ARG A 643 -26.86 -32.99 -19.50
CA ARG A 643 -26.88 -33.56 -18.16
C ARG A 643 -27.94 -32.92 -17.25
N TYR A 644 -28.14 -31.62 -17.35
CA TYR A 644 -29.11 -30.90 -16.53
C TYR A 644 -30.53 -31.04 -17.09
N VAL A 645 -30.66 -31.07 -18.42
CA VAL A 645 -31.95 -31.32 -19.09
C VAL A 645 -32.44 -32.74 -18.84
N ALA A 646 -31.54 -33.73 -18.71
CA ALA A 646 -31.93 -35.10 -18.39
C ALA A 646 -32.62 -35.27 -17.02
N VAL A 647 -32.54 -34.27 -16.14
CA VAL A 647 -33.26 -34.23 -14.84
C VAL A 647 -34.66 -33.64 -14.98
N PHE A 648 -34.94 -32.98 -16.11
CA PHE A 648 -36.24 -32.38 -16.38
C PHE A 648 -37.25 -33.48 -16.76
N GLU A 649 -38.23 -33.74 -15.89
CA GLU A 649 -39.46 -34.41 -16.28
C GLU A 649 -40.39 -33.37 -16.91
N PRO A 650 -40.79 -33.51 -18.19
CA PRO A 650 -41.78 -32.63 -18.78
C PRO A 650 -43.10 -32.81 -18.01
N SER A 651 -43.66 -31.72 -17.47
CA SER A 651 -45.04 -31.74 -16.98
C SER A 651 -45.96 -32.08 -18.16
N ASP A 652 -46.70 -33.19 -18.06
CA ASP A 652 -47.72 -33.57 -19.03
C ASP A 652 -48.64 -32.36 -19.33
N PRO A 653 -48.87 -32.03 -20.62
CA PRO A 653 -49.80 -30.98 -20.96
C PRO A 653 -51.23 -31.46 -20.65
N ASN A 654 -51.84 -30.90 -19.61
CA ASN A 654 -53.28 -30.96 -19.38
C ASN A 654 -53.98 -29.79 -20.08
#